data_AF-A0A938HIK1-F1
#
_entry.id   AF-A0A938HIK1-F1
#
_cell.length_a   1.000
_cell.length_b   1.000
_cell.length_c   1.000
_cell.angle_alpha   90.00
_cell.angle_beta   90.00
_cell.angle_gamma   90.00
#
_symmetry.space_group_name_H-M   'P 1'
#
loop_
_entity.id
_entity.type
_entity.pdbx_description
1 polymer ?
#
loop_
_entity_poly.entity_id
_entity_poly.type
_entity_poly.pdbx_seq_one_letter_code
_entity_poly.pdbx_strand_id
1 'polypeptide(L)'
;MPLRALDKLFSPRSVAVIGASADDGTVGHVTLHNLLAGGFTGPILPVNPKHKAVAGVLAYPDVASLPETPDLAVVCTPPATIPGVIEALGAKGVRAAIVVTAGLAQTILADGANAQVTMLAAAKRHGIRLLGPNCLGAIVPRIGLNASFAHTSALPGEIAFVSQSGALGTAVLDWARARGIGFSCFVSLGDSADVGFGDMLDILGSDPHTRAILLYIESIGARRNFMSAARAAARNKPVLVVKAGRFADGMRAARSHTGALAGSDDVYDAAIRRAGMLRVFSVEELFAAVETLARIRRPGGDRLAILTNGGGIGVMAVDRLVEDGGRLAALSPETVAALDAVLPATWSRGNPVDIVGDANGARYAEAARILAHAPEIDALLVMHAPTAVADSTEAARAVAEVFRAEKATVLTNWVGGDTVAPARALFAREGIPTFDTPEAAVRAFLHLDRYRRNQDMLMETPPSVPSEFTVSATAARLMVEETLARAPEAADGIMLDELQSKAVLAAYGIPTVETHIARTPAEAALKARGIGFPVALKILAEGITHKSDVGGVDLFLDSEPTVEAAAKRMLRLVAARAPEARVVGFTVQPMAARPGSHELIVGIATDPIFGPVVLFGQGGTAVEAIADRAIALPPLNMTLARELVGRTRVARLLRSARGRAPANAEALNLALMRVAQMIVDIPEIVEMDINPLLADANGVLALDARIRVRPAESDGAGRLSIRPYPRELEEMFTLTSGRRVLLRPIRPEDEPEHYEFIAKLSPEDVRFRFFGLVRQLPHTEMARFTQIDYDREMAFIASADRDGGGRETLGVVRTATDPDNQRAEFAIVVRSDLGGQGLGHRLLEKMIAYCRARGTRTIVGQVMNENAKMRELARNLGFAQRMIPEEGVVEVTLDLQS
;
A
#
# COMPACT_ATOMS: atom_id res chain seq x y z
N MET A 1 -10.32 19.22 -1.75
CA MET A 1 -9.98 20.65 -1.53
C MET A 1 -8.49 20.83 -1.79
N PRO A 2 -7.97 22.04 -2.05
CA PRO A 2 -6.58 22.19 -2.42
C PRO A 2 -5.59 21.80 -1.31
N LEU A 3 -4.55 21.04 -1.63
CA LEU A 3 -3.45 20.65 -0.76
C LEU A 3 -2.55 21.84 -0.39
N ARG A 4 -2.40 22.83 -1.28
CA ARG A 4 -1.57 24.05 -1.02
C ARG A 4 -2.01 24.86 0.19
N ALA A 5 -3.26 24.74 0.63
CA ALA A 5 -3.73 25.41 1.83
C ALA A 5 -3.24 24.72 3.12
N LEU A 6 -2.81 23.46 3.06
CA LEU A 6 -2.31 22.69 4.20
C LEU A 6 -0.91 23.10 4.64
N ASP A 7 -0.10 23.73 3.79
CA ASP A 7 1.20 24.29 4.18
C ASP A 7 1.07 25.24 5.38
N LYS A 8 -0.08 25.91 5.50
CA LYS A 8 -0.40 26.81 6.61
C LYS A 8 -0.62 26.11 7.95
N LEU A 9 -0.88 24.80 7.97
CA LEU A 9 -0.87 24.01 9.20
C LEU A 9 0.55 23.80 9.74
N PHE A 10 1.56 23.72 8.86
CA PHE A 10 2.93 23.33 9.23
C PHE A 10 3.93 24.48 9.25
N SER A 11 3.65 25.57 8.54
CA SER A 11 4.49 26.77 8.50
C SER A 11 3.65 28.05 8.54
N PRO A 12 2.76 28.23 9.54
CA PRO A 12 2.03 29.48 9.72
C PRO A 12 2.97 30.62 10.14
N ARG A 13 2.69 31.84 9.69
CA ARG A 13 3.37 33.05 10.18
C ARG A 13 2.59 33.76 11.29
N SER A 14 1.31 33.47 11.44
CA SER A 14 0.42 34.01 12.48
C SER A 14 -0.64 32.97 12.85
N VAL A 15 -1.03 32.93 14.12
CA VAL A 15 -1.98 31.94 14.65
C VAL A 15 -3.05 32.63 15.49
N ALA A 16 -4.32 32.41 15.16
CA ALA A 16 -5.44 32.85 15.99
C ALA A 16 -5.97 31.70 16.86
N VAL A 17 -6.30 31.96 18.12
CA VAL A 17 -6.90 30.97 19.04
C VAL A 17 -8.33 31.39 19.36
N ILE A 18 -9.30 30.75 18.70
CA ILE A 18 -10.73 31.05 18.85
C ILE A 18 -11.29 30.26 20.02
N GLY A 19 -11.83 30.97 21.02
CA GLY A 19 -12.21 30.37 22.30
C GLY A 19 -11.07 30.34 23.31
N ALA A 20 -10.02 31.14 23.11
CA ALA A 20 -9.01 31.39 24.14
C ALA A 20 -9.69 31.85 25.44
N SER A 21 -9.25 31.37 26.61
CA SER A 21 -9.89 31.69 27.88
C SER A 21 -8.86 31.97 28.98
N ALA A 22 -9.24 32.83 29.93
CA ALA A 22 -8.47 33.05 31.15
C ALA A 22 -8.74 31.97 32.21
N ASP A 23 -9.80 31.18 32.05
CA ASP A 23 -10.19 30.14 32.99
C ASP A 23 -9.27 28.92 32.87
N ASP A 24 -8.55 28.64 33.96
CA ASP A 24 -7.67 27.48 34.08
C ASP A 24 -8.45 26.18 33.81
N GLY A 25 -7.83 25.26 33.06
CA GLY A 25 -8.41 23.95 32.74
C GLY A 25 -9.32 23.92 31.50
N THR A 26 -9.63 25.06 30.88
CA THR A 26 -10.31 25.06 29.57
C THR A 26 -9.34 24.71 28.44
N VAL A 27 -9.83 24.04 27.39
CA VAL A 27 -9.01 23.67 26.22
C VAL A 27 -8.39 24.89 25.54
N GLY A 28 -9.14 25.99 25.42
CA GLY A 28 -8.64 27.23 24.82
C GLY A 28 -7.56 27.91 25.66
N HIS A 29 -7.62 27.82 27.00
CA HIS A 29 -6.55 28.27 27.88
C HIS A 29 -5.27 27.44 27.66
N VAL A 30 -5.37 26.12 27.73
CA VAL A 30 -4.20 25.22 27.57
C VAL A 30 -3.55 25.38 26.20
N THR A 31 -4.37 25.48 25.15
CA THR A 31 -3.87 25.67 23.77
C THR A 31 -3.09 26.97 23.61
N LEU A 32 -3.60 28.08 24.15
CA LEU A 32 -2.90 29.36 24.10
C LEU A 32 -1.60 29.32 24.90
N HIS A 33 -1.63 28.73 26.11
CA HIS A 33 -0.44 28.59 26.95
C HIS A 33 0.64 27.73 26.27
N ASN A 34 0.25 26.59 25.68
CA ASN A 34 1.15 25.72 24.95
C ASN A 34 1.80 26.42 23.75
N LEU A 35 1.02 27.21 23.01
CA LEU A 35 1.52 27.97 21.87
C LEU A 35 2.54 29.03 22.29
N LEU A 36 2.29 29.74 23.39
CA LEU A 36 3.23 30.70 23.98
C LEU A 36 4.50 30.03 24.51
N ALA A 37 4.36 28.91 25.23
CA ALA A 37 5.47 28.15 25.78
C ALA A 37 6.32 27.44 24.71
N GLY A 38 5.75 27.17 23.54
CA GLY A 38 6.44 26.54 22.41
C GLY A 38 7.51 27.41 21.75
N GLY A 39 7.47 28.74 21.96
CA GLY A 39 8.43 29.67 21.36
C GLY A 39 8.11 30.05 19.91
N PHE A 40 6.84 29.97 19.50
CA PHE A 40 6.41 30.45 18.18
C PHE A 40 6.72 31.95 18.01
N THR A 41 7.40 32.30 16.93
CA THR A 41 7.92 33.67 16.72
C THR A 41 6.92 34.61 16.04
N GLY A 42 5.82 34.07 15.50
CA GLY A 42 4.80 34.85 14.81
C GLY A 42 3.73 35.42 15.77
N PRO A 43 2.86 36.32 15.27
CA PRO A 43 1.75 36.86 16.07
C PRO A 43 0.80 35.77 16.54
N ILE A 44 0.45 35.82 17.83
CA ILE A 44 -0.56 34.98 18.47
C ILE A 44 -1.76 35.86 18.79
N LEU A 45 -2.92 35.51 18.25
CA LEU A 45 -4.13 36.35 18.27
C LEU A 45 -5.28 35.64 19.03
N PRO A 46 -5.39 35.80 20.36
CA PRO A 46 -6.51 35.26 21.13
C PRO A 46 -7.83 35.90 20.73
N VAL A 47 -8.88 35.10 20.54
CA VAL A 47 -10.24 35.59 20.28
C VAL A 47 -11.18 35.11 21.38
N ASN A 48 -11.75 36.07 22.11
CA ASN A 48 -12.70 35.86 23.19
C ASN A 48 -13.65 37.09 23.32
N PRO A 49 -14.98 36.91 23.34
CA PRO A 49 -15.93 38.02 23.41
C PRO A 49 -16.00 38.74 24.76
N LYS A 50 -15.49 38.14 25.84
CA LYS A 50 -15.61 38.64 27.22
C LYS A 50 -14.33 39.30 27.75
N HIS A 51 -13.17 38.76 27.40
CA HIS A 51 -11.88 39.19 27.95
C HIS A 51 -11.13 40.11 26.98
N LYS A 52 -10.59 41.22 27.49
CA LYS A 52 -9.71 42.13 26.71
C LYS A 52 -8.27 41.62 26.59
N ALA A 53 -7.86 40.71 27.47
CA ALA A 53 -6.56 40.04 27.43
C ALA A 53 -6.68 38.63 28.01
N VAL A 54 -5.90 37.69 27.46
CA VAL A 54 -5.79 36.30 27.92
C VAL A 54 -4.30 35.94 27.99
N ALA A 55 -3.85 35.40 29.13
CA ALA A 55 -2.44 35.09 29.39
C ALA A 55 -1.46 36.26 29.11
N GLY A 56 -1.89 37.50 29.38
CA GLY A 56 -1.10 38.71 29.13
C GLY A 56 -1.06 39.19 27.67
N VAL A 57 -1.75 38.50 26.75
CA VAL A 57 -1.85 38.86 25.33
C VAL A 57 -3.20 39.54 25.05
N LEU A 58 -3.20 40.60 24.23
CA LEU A 58 -4.43 41.30 23.83
C LEU A 58 -5.38 40.35 23.11
N ALA A 59 -6.64 40.32 23.54
CA ALA A 59 -7.67 39.46 22.98
C ALA A 59 -8.70 40.27 22.19
N TYR A 60 -9.22 39.67 21.13
CA TYR A 60 -10.18 40.29 20.21
C TYR A 60 -11.57 39.69 20.42
N PRO A 61 -12.65 40.49 20.30
CA PRO A 61 -14.00 40.02 20.58
C PRO A 61 -14.53 39.00 19.56
N ASP A 62 -14.07 39.10 18.31
CA ASP A 62 -14.47 38.25 17.19
C ASP A 62 -13.38 38.18 16.11
N VAL A 63 -13.60 37.34 15.09
CA VAL A 63 -12.67 37.15 13.96
C VAL A 63 -12.56 38.40 13.08
N ALA A 64 -13.65 39.17 12.93
CA ALA A 64 -13.65 40.37 12.11
C ALA A 64 -12.72 41.45 12.68
N SER A 65 -12.63 41.53 14.00
CA SER A 65 -11.81 42.47 14.77
C SER A 65 -10.32 42.15 14.78
N LEU A 66 -9.90 41.00 14.24
CA LEU A 66 -8.48 40.66 14.13
C LEU A 66 -7.72 41.69 13.28
N PRO A 67 -6.52 42.11 13.70
CA PRO A 67 -5.75 43.17 13.04
C PRO A 67 -5.17 42.73 11.69
N GLU A 68 -5.01 41.43 11.50
CA GLU A 68 -4.55 40.80 10.27
C GLU A 68 -5.34 39.49 10.03
N THR A 69 -5.24 38.96 8.82
CA THR A 69 -5.74 37.62 8.50
C THR A 69 -4.73 36.59 9.02
N PRO A 70 -5.10 35.74 10.00
CA PRO A 70 -4.19 34.72 10.48
C PRO A 70 -3.94 33.65 9.41
N ASP A 71 -2.70 33.16 9.32
CA ASP A 71 -2.36 32.03 8.46
C ASP A 71 -3.07 30.74 8.93
N LEU A 72 -3.19 30.57 10.27
CA LEU A 72 -3.80 29.42 10.93
C LEU A 72 -4.76 29.85 12.05
N ALA A 73 -5.89 29.17 12.19
CA ALA A 73 -6.79 29.32 13.34
C ALA A 73 -6.94 28.01 14.13
N VAL A 74 -6.93 28.08 15.47
CA VAL A 74 -7.24 26.95 16.35
C VAL A 74 -8.57 27.23 17.04
N VAL A 75 -9.57 26.38 16.81
CA VAL A 75 -10.95 26.58 17.23
C VAL A 75 -11.29 25.65 18.38
N CYS A 76 -11.59 26.25 19.54
CA CYS A 76 -11.86 25.58 20.82
C CYS A 76 -13.25 25.95 21.38
N THR A 77 -14.19 26.39 20.54
CA THR A 77 -15.52 26.84 20.96
C THR A 77 -16.56 25.71 20.95
N PRO A 78 -17.73 25.86 21.61
CA PRO A 78 -18.75 24.81 21.62
C PRO A 78 -19.24 24.39 20.22
N PRO A 79 -19.65 23.12 20.00
CA PRO A 79 -19.93 22.55 18.68
C PRO A 79 -20.90 23.36 17.82
N ALA A 80 -21.97 23.88 18.42
CA ALA A 80 -23.00 24.64 17.71
C ALA A 80 -22.48 25.97 17.12
N THR A 81 -21.37 26.50 17.63
CA THR A 81 -20.79 27.77 17.16
C THR A 81 -19.81 27.60 16.00
N ILE A 82 -19.28 26.39 15.80
CA ILE A 82 -18.18 26.13 14.87
C ILE A 82 -18.52 26.51 13.43
N PRO A 83 -19.70 26.18 12.86
CA PRO A 83 -20.00 26.54 11.48
C PRO A 83 -19.93 28.06 11.23
N GLY A 84 -20.45 28.86 12.15
CA GLY A 84 -20.38 30.33 12.06
C GLY A 84 -18.96 30.87 12.22
N VAL A 85 -18.14 30.25 13.07
CA VAL A 85 -16.71 30.60 13.21
C VAL A 85 -15.94 30.29 11.93
N ILE A 86 -16.12 29.11 11.33
CA ILE A 86 -15.47 28.74 10.06
C ILE A 86 -15.89 29.68 8.94
N GLU A 87 -17.17 30.09 8.91
CA GLU A 87 -17.65 31.09 7.96
C GLU A 87 -16.94 32.45 8.11
N ALA A 88 -16.81 32.94 9.34
CA ALA A 88 -16.13 34.20 9.62
C ALA A 88 -14.63 34.14 9.29
N LEU A 89 -13.96 33.02 9.59
CA LEU A 89 -12.58 32.77 9.22
C LEU A 89 -12.39 32.77 7.70
N GLY A 90 -13.30 32.13 6.97
CA GLY A 90 -13.31 32.10 5.51
C GLY A 90 -13.46 33.49 4.90
N ALA A 91 -14.42 34.28 5.40
CA ALA A 91 -14.62 35.65 4.96
C ALA A 91 -13.40 36.57 5.22
N LYS A 92 -12.64 36.31 6.30
CA LYS A 92 -11.38 37.03 6.59
C LYS A 92 -10.21 36.55 5.70
N GLY A 93 -10.35 35.42 5.01
CA GLY A 93 -9.34 34.86 4.10
C GLY A 93 -8.42 33.81 4.72
N VAL A 94 -8.77 33.25 5.87
CA VAL A 94 -7.99 32.19 6.53
C VAL A 94 -8.01 30.93 5.67
N ARG A 95 -6.87 30.24 5.57
CA ARG A 95 -6.70 29.09 4.65
C ARG A 95 -6.69 27.74 5.36
N ALA A 96 -6.34 27.70 6.64
CA ALA A 96 -6.32 26.49 7.45
C ALA A 96 -6.88 26.74 8.85
N ALA A 97 -7.62 25.77 9.37
CA ALA A 97 -8.07 25.76 10.75
C ALA A 97 -7.94 24.38 11.40
N ILE A 98 -7.61 24.36 12.68
CA ILE A 98 -7.62 23.18 13.55
C ILE A 98 -8.88 23.26 14.39
N VAL A 99 -9.77 22.30 14.24
CA VAL A 99 -11.00 22.20 15.04
C VAL A 99 -10.75 21.18 16.14
N VAL A 100 -10.50 21.65 17.35
CA VAL A 100 -10.24 20.79 18.50
C VAL A 100 -11.54 20.19 19.03
N THR A 101 -12.62 20.95 18.96
CA THR A 101 -13.93 20.61 19.51
C THR A 101 -14.45 19.27 19.00
N ALA A 102 -14.92 18.42 19.92
CA ALA A 102 -15.57 17.14 19.63
C ALA A 102 -17.10 17.27 19.54
N GLY A 103 -17.79 16.22 19.05
CA GLY A 103 -19.25 16.15 19.14
C GLY A 103 -20.03 16.82 18.00
N LEU A 104 -19.35 17.28 16.95
CA LEU A 104 -20.00 17.98 15.83
C LEU A 104 -20.93 17.07 15.03
N ALA A 105 -20.56 15.80 14.84
CA ALA A 105 -21.38 14.83 14.11
C ALA A 105 -22.73 14.56 14.78
N GLN A 106 -22.83 14.72 16.11
CA GLN A 106 -24.05 14.51 16.90
C GLN A 106 -24.81 15.82 17.16
N THR A 107 -24.25 16.97 16.80
CA THR A 107 -24.86 18.27 17.09
C THR A 107 -25.78 18.68 15.94
N ILE A 108 -27.04 18.93 16.28
CA ILE A 108 -28.03 19.53 15.38
C ILE A 108 -28.19 21.01 15.74
N LEU A 109 -28.10 21.86 14.72
CA LEU A 109 -28.23 23.31 14.84
C LEU A 109 -29.71 23.72 14.97
N ALA A 110 -29.95 24.98 15.34
CA ALA A 110 -31.30 25.52 15.53
C ALA A 110 -32.18 25.47 14.27
N ASP A 111 -31.57 25.46 13.08
CA ASP A 111 -32.24 25.32 11.78
C ASP A 111 -32.46 23.85 11.35
N GLY A 112 -32.11 22.90 12.20
CA GLY A 112 -32.21 21.45 11.92
C GLY A 112 -31.03 20.86 11.15
N ALA A 113 -30.04 21.65 10.74
CA ALA A 113 -28.87 21.16 10.03
C ALA A 113 -27.85 20.49 10.96
N ASN A 114 -27.09 19.52 10.45
CA ASN A 114 -26.00 18.90 11.18
C ASN A 114 -24.77 19.82 11.23
N ALA A 115 -24.20 20.06 12.42
CA ALA A 115 -23.11 21.01 12.60
C ALA A 115 -21.85 20.65 11.80
N GLN A 116 -21.47 19.36 11.72
CA GLN A 116 -20.31 18.92 10.93
C GLN A 116 -20.53 19.15 9.43
N VAL A 117 -21.71 18.83 8.92
CA VAL A 117 -22.05 19.03 7.49
C VAL A 117 -22.00 20.50 7.13
N THR A 118 -22.60 21.38 7.95
CA THR A 118 -22.60 22.83 7.72
C THR A 118 -21.18 23.42 7.82
N MET A 119 -20.37 22.95 8.77
CA MET A 119 -18.96 23.34 8.89
C MET A 119 -18.16 22.99 7.63
N LEU A 120 -18.29 21.76 7.13
CA LEU A 120 -17.59 21.31 5.92
C LEU A 120 -18.05 22.10 4.68
N ALA A 121 -19.34 22.44 4.59
CA ALA A 121 -19.87 23.27 3.51
C ALA A 121 -19.27 24.69 3.53
N ALA A 122 -19.18 25.31 4.72
CA ALA A 122 -18.55 26.61 4.90
C ALA A 122 -17.06 26.59 4.52
N ALA A 123 -16.32 25.58 4.99
CA ALA A 123 -14.92 25.39 4.61
C ALA A 123 -14.74 25.22 3.10
N LYS A 124 -15.61 24.45 2.44
CA LYS A 124 -15.57 24.22 0.99
C LYS A 124 -15.81 25.49 0.19
N ARG A 125 -16.78 26.30 0.61
CA ARG A 125 -17.10 27.59 -0.03
C ARG A 125 -15.90 28.54 -0.04
N HIS A 126 -15.17 28.60 1.08
CA HIS A 126 -14.05 29.54 1.25
C HIS A 126 -12.68 28.93 0.96
N GLY A 127 -12.61 27.64 0.63
CA GLY A 127 -11.35 26.94 0.38
C GLY A 127 -10.46 26.80 1.62
N ILE A 128 -11.06 26.71 2.81
CA ILE A 128 -10.38 26.44 4.08
C ILE A 128 -10.16 24.94 4.21
N ARG A 129 -8.97 24.54 4.67
CA ARG A 129 -8.71 23.15 5.09
C ARG A 129 -8.86 22.99 6.60
N LEU A 130 -9.48 21.89 7.02
CA LEU A 130 -9.78 21.61 8.42
C LEU A 130 -9.02 20.36 8.92
N LEU A 131 -8.17 20.55 9.93
CA LEU A 131 -7.66 19.46 10.76
C LEU A 131 -8.65 19.19 11.89
N GLY A 132 -9.02 17.92 12.11
CA GLY A 132 -10.08 17.54 13.04
C GLY A 132 -11.42 17.28 12.32
N PRO A 133 -12.58 17.49 12.98
CA PRO A 133 -12.75 17.93 14.38
C PRO A 133 -12.29 16.87 15.39
N ASN A 134 -12.55 17.07 16.68
CA ASN A 134 -12.25 16.10 17.74
C ASN A 134 -10.78 15.64 17.76
N CYS A 135 -9.86 16.60 17.67
CA CYS A 135 -8.44 16.31 17.57
C CYS A 135 -7.65 16.96 18.71
N LEU A 136 -6.46 16.43 19.01
CA LEU A 136 -5.54 17.06 19.98
C LEU A 136 -4.96 18.39 19.46
N GLY A 137 -4.87 18.54 18.14
CA GLY A 137 -4.19 19.63 17.45
C GLY A 137 -2.89 19.19 16.76
N ALA A 138 -1.99 20.14 16.54
CA ALA A 138 -0.72 19.92 15.84
C ALA A 138 0.47 20.58 16.54
N ILE A 139 1.63 19.94 16.49
CA ILE A 139 2.89 20.41 17.05
C ILE A 139 3.97 20.32 15.96
N VAL A 140 4.69 21.41 15.72
CA VAL A 140 5.82 21.48 14.79
C VAL A 140 7.01 22.10 15.54
N PRO A 141 7.83 21.28 16.24
CA PRO A 141 8.86 21.76 17.16
C PRO A 141 9.88 22.71 16.52
N ARG A 142 10.23 22.49 15.25
CA ARG A 142 11.23 23.29 14.52
C ARG A 142 10.90 24.79 14.47
N ILE A 143 9.62 25.13 14.46
CA ILE A 143 9.13 26.52 14.40
C ILE A 143 8.51 26.98 15.72
N GLY A 144 8.66 26.20 16.79
CA GLY A 144 8.06 26.49 18.11
C GLY A 144 6.53 26.42 18.13
N LEU A 145 5.89 25.85 17.10
CA LEU A 145 4.44 25.75 17.02
C LEU A 145 3.95 24.60 17.89
N ASN A 146 3.18 24.91 18.94
CA ASN A 146 2.41 23.93 19.69
C ASN A 146 0.94 24.35 19.74
N ALA A 147 0.24 24.12 18.64
CA ALA A 147 -1.18 24.40 18.46
C ALA A 147 -2.04 23.22 18.94
N SER A 148 -1.82 22.80 20.18
CA SER A 148 -2.48 21.64 20.80
C SER A 148 -2.78 21.88 22.28
N PHE A 149 -3.66 21.07 22.85
CA PHE A 149 -3.88 21.02 24.30
C PHE A 149 -3.17 19.82 24.97
N ALA A 150 -2.10 19.31 24.35
CA ALA A 150 -1.30 18.23 24.93
C ALA A 150 -0.68 18.65 26.27
N HIS A 151 -0.53 17.70 27.20
CA HIS A 151 0.06 17.95 28.52
C HIS A 151 1.58 18.13 28.48
N THR A 152 2.23 17.80 27.36
CA THR A 152 3.68 17.90 27.18
C THR A 152 4.02 18.28 25.74
N SER A 153 5.16 18.94 25.56
CA SER A 153 5.68 19.35 24.25
C SER A 153 6.46 18.22 23.57
N ALA A 154 6.51 18.23 22.23
CA ALA A 154 7.39 17.37 21.45
C ALA A 154 8.82 17.95 21.39
N LEU A 155 9.83 17.08 21.51
CA LEU A 155 11.23 17.44 21.23
C LEU A 155 11.44 17.61 19.71
N PRO A 156 12.34 18.50 19.25
CA PRO A 156 12.71 18.55 17.83
C PRO A 156 13.38 17.26 17.35
N GLY A 157 13.02 16.79 16.16
CA GLY A 157 13.64 15.64 15.51
C GLY A 157 13.19 15.49 14.06
N GLU A 158 13.34 14.28 13.50
CA GLU A 158 13.11 13.99 12.08
C GLU A 158 11.94 13.01 11.85
N ILE A 159 11.15 12.70 12.87
CA ILE A 159 10.04 11.72 12.81
C ILE A 159 8.71 12.47 12.73
N ALA A 160 7.87 12.15 11.75
CA ALA A 160 6.49 12.62 11.73
C ALA A 160 5.58 11.58 12.38
N PHE A 161 4.73 11.99 13.31
CA PHE A 161 3.69 11.13 13.89
C PHE A 161 2.30 11.67 13.59
N VAL A 162 1.44 10.82 13.03
CA VAL A 162 0.08 11.15 12.62
C VAL A 162 -0.89 10.12 13.22
N SER A 163 -1.86 10.57 14.01
CA SER A 163 -2.78 9.68 14.73
C SER A 163 -4.22 10.16 14.67
N GLN A 164 -5.16 9.24 14.45
CA GLN A 164 -6.59 9.50 14.67
C GLN A 164 -6.94 9.57 16.17
N SER A 165 -6.25 8.78 17.01
CA SER A 165 -6.48 8.80 18.46
C SER A 165 -5.71 9.93 19.14
N GLY A 166 -6.44 10.87 19.75
CA GLY A 166 -5.87 11.91 20.60
C GLY A 166 -5.28 11.36 21.91
N ALA A 167 -5.99 10.44 22.58
CA ALA A 167 -5.54 9.84 23.83
C ALA A 167 -4.23 9.06 23.65
N LEU A 168 -4.15 8.22 22.63
CA LEU A 168 -2.89 7.54 22.28
C LEU A 168 -1.79 8.56 21.98
N GLY A 169 -2.13 9.62 21.24
CA GLY A 169 -1.18 10.68 20.91
C GLY A 169 -0.55 11.30 22.15
N THR A 170 -1.35 11.57 23.20
CA THR A 170 -0.81 12.09 24.46
C THR A 170 0.15 11.12 25.14
N ALA A 171 -0.18 9.82 25.19
CA ALA A 171 0.70 8.80 25.77
C ALA A 171 2.01 8.64 24.97
N VAL A 172 1.93 8.71 23.64
CA VAL A 172 3.09 8.67 22.75
C VAL A 172 4.03 9.85 22.99
N LEU A 173 3.50 11.06 23.15
CA LEU A 173 4.31 12.26 23.42
C LEU A 173 5.10 12.13 24.73
N ASP A 174 4.44 11.69 25.80
CA ASP A 174 5.07 11.52 27.12
C ASP A 174 6.18 10.46 27.08
N TRP A 175 5.86 9.32 26.49
CA TRP A 175 6.80 8.21 26.33
C TRP A 175 8.01 8.58 25.46
N ALA A 176 7.78 9.29 24.35
CA ALA A 176 8.84 9.72 23.45
C ALA A 176 9.80 10.70 24.14
N ARG A 177 9.25 11.61 24.96
CA ARG A 177 10.05 12.54 25.76
C ARG A 177 10.95 11.81 26.75
N ALA A 178 10.43 10.79 27.44
CA ALA A 178 11.22 9.98 28.38
C ALA A 178 12.39 9.23 27.70
N ARG A 179 12.26 8.92 26.40
CA ARG A 179 13.29 8.23 25.60
C ARG A 179 14.13 9.17 24.73
N GLY A 180 13.93 10.48 24.81
CA GLY A 180 14.66 11.46 23.99
C GLY A 180 14.35 11.39 22.50
N ILE A 181 13.17 10.89 22.13
CA ILE A 181 12.73 10.78 20.73
C ILE A 181 12.08 12.11 20.32
N GLY A 182 12.59 12.70 19.24
CA GLY A 182 12.11 13.97 18.69
C GLY A 182 11.27 13.80 17.43
N PHE A 183 10.44 14.80 17.15
CA PHE A 183 9.50 14.84 16.04
C PHE A 183 9.77 16.03 15.10
N SER A 184 9.59 15.81 13.81
CA SER A 184 9.50 16.88 12.81
C SER A 184 8.13 17.55 12.89
N CYS A 185 7.08 16.73 13.01
CA CYS A 185 5.73 17.16 13.36
C CYS A 185 4.97 16.07 14.11
N PHE A 186 4.00 16.50 14.92
CA PHE A 186 3.06 15.64 15.64
C PHE A 186 1.65 16.12 15.35
N VAL A 187 0.82 15.28 14.72
CA VAL A 187 -0.51 15.69 14.24
C VAL A 187 -1.56 14.70 14.72
N SER A 188 -2.60 15.23 15.37
CA SER A 188 -3.82 14.48 15.65
C SER A 188 -4.87 14.82 14.60
N LEU A 189 -5.33 13.81 13.85
CA LEU A 189 -6.37 13.97 12.84
C LEU A 189 -7.78 14.00 13.45
N GLY A 190 -7.96 13.41 14.63
CA GLY A 190 -9.29 13.24 15.23
C GLY A 190 -10.22 12.48 14.30
N ASP A 191 -11.42 13.03 14.09
CA ASP A 191 -12.44 12.46 13.21
C ASP A 191 -12.03 12.49 11.72
N SER A 192 -10.99 13.26 11.35
CA SER A 192 -10.46 13.32 9.98
C SER A 192 -11.52 13.69 8.93
N ALA A 193 -12.39 14.67 9.24
CA ALA A 193 -13.56 14.99 8.41
C ALA A 193 -13.23 15.70 7.08
N ASP A 194 -12.09 16.40 6.99
CA ASP A 194 -11.54 16.95 5.74
C ASP A 194 -10.12 16.41 5.49
N VAL A 195 -9.15 16.82 6.31
CA VAL A 195 -7.76 16.37 6.18
C VAL A 195 -7.63 14.94 6.70
N GLY A 196 -7.10 14.04 5.86
CA GLY A 196 -6.85 12.65 6.25
C GLY A 196 -5.42 12.18 5.97
N PHE A 197 -5.20 10.87 6.12
CA PHE A 197 -3.87 10.28 5.93
C PHE A 197 -3.27 10.49 4.54
N GLY A 198 -4.10 10.49 3.49
CA GLY A 198 -3.62 10.74 2.12
C GLY A 198 -2.99 12.12 1.99
N ASP A 199 -3.67 13.17 2.48
CA ASP A 199 -3.14 14.53 2.47
C ASP A 199 -1.85 14.65 3.30
N MET A 200 -1.82 14.02 4.47
CA MET A 200 -0.65 14.02 5.35
C MET A 200 0.56 13.33 4.71
N LEU A 201 0.34 12.20 4.04
CA LEU A 201 1.40 11.47 3.36
C LEU A 201 1.99 12.23 2.18
N ASP A 202 1.18 13.02 1.47
CA ASP A 202 1.67 13.86 0.36
C ASP A 202 2.64 14.94 0.84
N ILE A 203 2.28 15.62 1.94
CA ILE A 203 3.10 16.67 2.54
C ILE A 203 4.37 16.06 3.13
N LEU A 204 4.20 15.05 3.98
CA LEU A 204 5.30 14.45 4.72
C LEU A 204 6.23 13.62 3.84
N GLY A 205 5.72 13.05 2.74
CA GLY A 205 6.52 12.29 1.77
C GLY A 205 7.57 13.15 1.06
N SER A 206 7.32 14.46 0.93
CA SER A 206 8.20 15.42 0.26
C SER A 206 8.92 16.38 1.22
N ASP A 207 8.52 16.44 2.49
CA ASP A 207 9.12 17.35 3.49
C ASP A 207 10.60 17.01 3.80
N PRO A 208 11.57 17.89 3.51
CA PRO A 208 12.98 17.59 3.76
C PRO A 208 13.33 17.41 5.25
N HIS A 209 12.47 17.86 6.17
CA HIS A 209 12.69 17.73 7.62
C HIS A 209 12.17 16.43 8.22
N THR A 210 11.41 15.65 7.46
CA THR A 210 10.85 14.37 7.90
C THR A 210 11.62 13.23 7.24
N ARG A 211 12.24 12.35 8.02
CA ARG A 211 12.92 11.13 7.56
C ARG A 211 12.06 9.87 7.63
N ALA A 212 11.14 9.80 8.59
CA ALA A 212 10.23 8.66 8.76
C ALA A 212 8.83 9.13 9.15
N ILE A 213 7.81 8.39 8.72
CA ILE A 213 6.41 8.71 8.95
C ILE A 213 5.76 7.58 9.75
N LEU A 214 5.12 7.92 10.86
CA LEU A 214 4.42 7.00 11.75
C LEU A 214 2.94 7.29 11.72
N LEU A 215 2.15 6.26 11.40
CA LEU A 215 0.71 6.36 11.29
C LEU A 215 0.04 5.46 12.34
N TYR A 216 -0.89 6.02 13.11
CA TYR A 216 -1.85 5.25 13.88
C TYR A 216 -3.24 5.39 13.24
N ILE A 217 -3.70 4.31 12.61
CA ILE A 217 -4.90 4.27 11.77
C ILE A 217 -5.98 3.45 12.47
N GLU A 218 -7.17 4.03 12.62
CA GLU A 218 -8.39 3.34 13.01
C GLU A 218 -9.24 3.05 11.76
N SER A 219 -9.40 4.05 10.89
CA SER A 219 -10.19 3.98 9.66
C SER A 219 -9.58 4.82 8.52
N ILE A 220 -9.99 4.55 7.28
CA ILE A 220 -9.59 5.33 6.09
C ILE A 220 -10.86 5.71 5.32
N GLY A 221 -11.00 6.99 4.98
CA GLY A 221 -12.10 7.48 4.14
C GLY A 221 -11.78 7.40 2.65
N ALA A 222 -10.82 8.19 2.17
CA ALA A 222 -10.50 8.33 0.75
C ALA A 222 -9.44 7.31 0.27
N ARG A 223 -9.85 6.08 -0.04
CA ARG A 223 -8.96 4.94 -0.38
C ARG A 223 -7.92 5.23 -1.47
N ARG A 224 -8.33 5.86 -2.59
CA ARG A 224 -7.45 6.11 -3.75
C ARG A 224 -6.40 7.16 -3.42
N ASN A 225 -6.83 8.24 -2.78
CA ASN A 225 -5.92 9.26 -2.30
C ASN A 225 -4.90 8.65 -1.34
N PHE A 226 -5.37 7.84 -0.38
CA PHE A 226 -4.48 7.13 0.54
C PHE A 226 -3.49 6.21 -0.17
N MET A 227 -3.93 5.32 -1.07
CA MET A 227 -3.03 4.38 -1.74
C MET A 227 -2.02 5.08 -2.63
N SER A 228 -2.45 6.13 -3.34
CA SER A 228 -1.60 6.96 -4.18
C SER A 228 -0.52 7.67 -3.34
N ALA A 229 -0.92 8.42 -2.31
CA ALA A 229 -0.02 9.14 -1.43
C ALA A 229 0.90 8.20 -0.63
N ALA A 230 0.38 7.07 -0.15
CA ALA A 230 1.16 6.08 0.61
C ALA A 230 2.25 5.45 -0.25
N ARG A 231 1.95 5.07 -1.49
CA ARG A 231 2.96 4.54 -2.43
C ARG A 231 4.02 5.60 -2.73
N ALA A 232 3.62 6.83 -2.99
CA ALA A 232 4.56 7.93 -3.26
C ALA A 232 5.48 8.18 -2.04
N ALA A 233 4.91 8.31 -0.84
CA ALA A 233 5.65 8.52 0.39
C ALA A 233 6.60 7.34 0.71
N ALA A 234 6.11 6.11 0.60
CA ALA A 234 6.88 4.90 0.89
C ALA A 234 8.06 4.67 -0.07
N ARG A 235 8.02 5.21 -1.30
CA ARG A 235 9.15 5.20 -2.25
C ARG A 235 10.31 6.10 -1.83
N ASN A 236 10.01 7.12 -1.04
CA ASN A 236 10.95 8.14 -0.62
C ASN A 236 11.44 7.91 0.81
N LYS A 237 10.55 7.43 1.70
CA LYS A 237 10.77 7.39 3.14
C LYS A 237 10.15 6.16 3.78
N PRO A 238 10.70 5.63 4.88
CA PRO A 238 10.02 4.65 5.71
C PRO A 238 8.68 5.18 6.23
N VAL A 239 7.61 4.44 5.95
CA VAL A 239 6.27 4.70 6.50
C VAL A 239 5.85 3.47 7.30
N LEU A 240 5.58 3.69 8.59
CA LEU A 240 5.19 2.63 9.53
C LEU A 240 3.76 2.85 10.00
N VAL A 241 3.01 1.76 10.16
CA VAL A 241 1.58 1.81 10.42
C VAL A 241 1.20 0.88 11.56
N VAL A 242 0.51 1.43 12.56
CA VAL A 242 -0.28 0.67 13.54
C VAL A 242 -1.75 0.76 13.14
N LYS A 243 -2.36 -0.38 12.81
CA LYS A 243 -3.82 -0.49 12.57
C LYS A 243 -4.51 -1.03 13.82
N ALA A 244 -5.44 -0.25 14.37
CA ALA A 244 -6.31 -0.62 15.47
C ALA A 244 -7.63 -1.25 14.97
N GLY A 245 -8.42 -1.86 15.86
CA GLY A 245 -9.71 -2.48 15.50
C GLY A 245 -9.58 -3.68 14.54
N ARG A 246 -8.70 -4.65 14.89
CA ARG A 246 -8.32 -5.77 14.02
C ARG A 246 -9.36 -6.88 13.95
N PHE A 247 -10.11 -7.06 15.03
CA PHE A 247 -11.12 -8.09 15.15
C PHE A 247 -12.48 -7.41 15.13
N ALA A 248 -13.21 -7.59 14.03
CA ALA A 248 -14.62 -7.25 14.00
C ALA A 248 -15.39 -8.39 14.67
N ASP A 249 -15.88 -8.18 15.88
CA ASP A 249 -17.02 -8.96 16.38
C ASP A 249 -18.24 -8.57 15.53
N GLY A 250 -18.35 -9.14 14.33
CA GLY A 250 -19.51 -8.97 13.46
C GLY A 250 -19.21 -8.53 12.03
N MET A 251 -18.79 -9.47 11.18
CA MET A 251 -19.10 -9.42 9.75
C MET A 251 -20.14 -10.49 9.42
N ARG A 252 -21.36 -10.34 9.97
CA ARG A 252 -22.55 -11.04 9.46
C ARG A 252 -23.21 -10.15 8.42
N ALA A 253 -22.63 -10.06 7.23
CA ALA A 253 -23.28 -9.40 6.09
C ALA A 253 -22.84 -9.91 4.70
N ALA A 254 -21.81 -10.77 4.60
CA ALA A 254 -21.48 -11.42 3.34
C ALA A 254 -22.24 -12.76 3.22
N ARG A 255 -23.07 -12.93 2.18
CA ARG A 255 -23.77 -14.19 1.88
C ARG A 255 -22.89 -15.21 1.13
N SER A 256 -21.65 -14.86 0.77
CA SER A 256 -20.69 -15.75 0.11
C SER A 256 -19.53 -16.17 1.02
N HIS A 257 -19.01 -17.36 0.77
CA HIS A 257 -17.88 -17.96 1.50
C HIS A 257 -16.64 -17.06 1.42
N THR A 258 -16.31 -16.51 0.24
CA THR A 258 -15.20 -15.56 0.07
C THR A 258 -15.38 -14.26 0.85
N GLY A 259 -16.59 -13.68 0.90
CA GLY A 259 -16.84 -12.43 1.62
C GLY A 259 -16.77 -12.59 3.14
N ALA A 260 -17.13 -13.77 3.67
CA ALA A 260 -16.89 -14.12 5.07
C ALA A 260 -15.40 -14.37 5.36
N LEU A 261 -14.65 -14.86 4.36
CA LEU A 261 -13.22 -15.13 4.46
C LEU A 261 -12.33 -13.89 4.23
N ALA A 262 -12.82 -12.83 3.59
CA ALA A 262 -12.08 -11.58 3.43
C ALA A 262 -12.30 -10.68 4.67
N GLY A 263 -11.58 -10.95 5.76
CA GLY A 263 -11.65 -10.12 6.96
C GLY A 263 -11.16 -8.70 6.68
N SER A 264 -11.83 -7.68 7.24
CA SER A 264 -11.45 -6.27 7.02
C SER A 264 -9.96 -6.01 7.35
N ASP A 265 -9.43 -6.63 8.40
CA ASP A 265 -8.02 -6.48 8.76
C ASP A 265 -7.05 -7.09 7.74
N ASP A 266 -7.40 -8.25 7.14
CA ASP A 266 -6.60 -8.88 6.08
C ASP A 266 -6.51 -7.99 4.83
N VAL A 267 -7.58 -7.22 4.55
CA VAL A 267 -7.59 -6.24 3.45
C VAL A 267 -6.70 -5.05 3.76
N TYR A 268 -6.77 -4.49 4.98
CA TYR A 268 -5.84 -3.45 5.43
C TYR A 268 -4.39 -3.92 5.37
N ASP A 269 -4.13 -5.15 5.80
CA ASP A 269 -2.83 -5.80 5.77
C ASP A 269 -2.26 -5.89 4.34
N ALA A 270 -3.12 -6.27 3.38
CA ALA A 270 -2.79 -6.30 1.96
C ALA A 270 -2.54 -4.90 1.40
N ALA A 271 -3.36 -3.91 1.76
CA ALA A 271 -3.22 -2.54 1.29
C ALA A 271 -1.91 -1.89 1.78
N ILE A 272 -1.57 -2.05 3.06
CA ILE A 272 -0.34 -1.51 3.66
C ILE A 272 0.90 -2.11 2.97
N ARG A 273 0.94 -3.43 2.75
CA ARG A 273 2.01 -4.10 1.99
C ARG A 273 2.08 -3.62 0.56
N ARG A 274 0.92 -3.53 -0.11
CA ARG A 274 0.83 -3.08 -1.51
C ARG A 274 1.30 -1.63 -1.67
N ALA A 275 1.20 -0.82 -0.63
CA ALA A 275 1.75 0.53 -0.59
C ALA A 275 3.26 0.58 -0.32
N GLY A 276 3.89 -0.55 0.05
CA GLY A 276 5.30 -0.63 0.44
C GLY A 276 5.62 -0.13 1.84
N MET A 277 4.59 0.02 2.69
CA MET A 277 4.71 0.46 4.08
C MET A 277 4.96 -0.73 5.02
N LEU A 278 5.46 -0.48 6.22
CA LEU A 278 5.62 -1.50 7.25
C LEU A 278 4.45 -1.46 8.25
N ARG A 279 3.73 -2.57 8.39
CA ARG A 279 2.77 -2.74 9.49
C ARG A 279 3.46 -3.26 10.74
N VAL A 280 3.12 -2.67 11.88
CA VAL A 280 3.53 -3.11 13.22
C VAL A 280 2.31 -3.20 14.14
N PHE A 281 2.43 -3.95 15.24
CA PHE A 281 1.27 -4.35 16.05
C PHE A 281 1.19 -3.68 17.42
N SER A 282 2.18 -2.87 17.80
CA SER A 282 2.15 -2.06 19.01
C SER A 282 2.90 -0.75 18.81
N VAL A 283 2.70 0.22 19.71
CA VAL A 283 3.49 1.46 19.73
C VAL A 283 4.95 1.17 20.05
N GLU A 284 5.23 0.18 20.89
CA GLU A 284 6.59 -0.24 21.18
C GLU A 284 7.30 -0.77 19.91
N GLU A 285 6.64 -1.63 19.14
CA GLU A 285 7.15 -2.10 17.84
C GLU A 285 7.32 -0.94 16.85
N LEU A 286 6.41 0.04 16.85
CA LEU A 286 6.50 1.21 15.99
C LEU A 286 7.80 1.97 16.21
N PHE A 287 8.16 2.25 17.46
CA PHE A 287 9.39 2.96 17.77
C PHE A 287 10.64 2.09 17.65
N ALA A 288 10.58 0.81 18.01
CA ALA A 288 11.66 -0.14 17.75
C ALA A 288 12.00 -0.19 16.24
N ALA A 289 10.97 -0.24 15.38
CA ALA A 289 11.14 -0.23 13.95
C ALA A 289 11.67 1.12 13.42
N VAL A 290 11.38 2.25 14.07
CA VAL A 290 11.99 3.55 13.74
C VAL A 290 13.47 3.57 14.08
N GLU A 291 13.85 3.09 15.27
CA GLU A 291 15.25 3.00 15.67
C GLU A 291 16.07 2.19 14.67
N THR A 292 15.48 1.14 14.08
CA THR A 292 16.16 0.36 13.03
C THR A 292 16.07 0.99 11.65
N LEU A 293 14.87 1.35 11.15
CA LEU A 293 14.66 1.75 9.76
C LEU A 293 15.22 3.14 9.44
N ALA A 294 15.25 4.03 10.42
CA ALA A 294 15.78 5.38 10.22
C ALA A 294 17.32 5.43 10.35
N ARG A 295 17.94 4.46 11.02
CA ARG A 295 19.37 4.51 11.41
C ARG A 295 20.24 3.44 10.75
N ILE A 296 19.69 2.27 10.44
CA ILE A 296 20.47 1.15 9.90
C ILE A 296 20.47 1.18 8.37
N ARG A 297 21.61 0.79 7.79
CA ARG A 297 21.70 0.36 6.40
C ARG A 297 20.76 -0.81 6.14
N ARG A 298 20.04 -0.79 5.01
CA ARG A 298 19.16 -1.90 4.62
C ARG A 298 19.99 -3.20 4.51
N PRO A 299 19.62 -4.30 5.19
CA PRO A 299 20.31 -5.57 5.04
C PRO A 299 20.19 -6.08 3.60
N GLY A 300 21.22 -6.78 3.12
CA GLY A 300 21.25 -7.34 1.76
C GLY A 300 20.31 -8.53 1.56
N GLY A 301 19.80 -9.12 2.65
CA GLY A 301 18.96 -10.32 2.65
C GLY A 301 18.27 -10.55 3.99
N ASP A 302 17.90 -11.80 4.25
CA ASP A 302 17.05 -12.25 5.38
C ASP A 302 17.77 -13.19 6.36
N ARG A 303 19.09 -13.36 6.26
CA ARG A 303 19.89 -14.28 7.08
C ARG A 303 20.54 -13.57 8.27
N LEU A 304 20.14 -13.94 9.48
CA LEU A 304 20.66 -13.40 10.74
C LEU A 304 21.78 -14.27 11.32
N ALA A 305 22.90 -13.66 11.67
CA ALA A 305 23.88 -14.26 12.58
C ALA A 305 23.68 -13.72 14.00
N ILE A 306 23.79 -14.58 15.00
CA ILE A 306 23.64 -14.22 16.40
C ILE A 306 24.98 -14.47 17.09
N LEU A 307 25.56 -13.43 17.69
CA LEU A 307 26.78 -13.49 18.51
C LEU A 307 26.39 -13.25 19.97
N THR A 308 26.72 -14.16 20.88
CA THR A 308 26.28 -14.09 22.28
C THR A 308 27.35 -14.59 23.24
N ASN A 309 27.41 -14.10 24.47
CA ASN A 309 28.22 -14.69 25.56
C ASN A 309 27.42 -15.67 26.44
N GLY A 310 26.16 -15.96 26.09
CA GLY A 310 25.31 -16.88 26.82
C GLY A 310 24.39 -17.68 25.90
N GLY A 311 24.54 -19.01 25.90
CA GLY A 311 23.73 -19.91 25.10
C GLY A 311 22.23 -19.81 25.34
N GLY A 312 21.79 -19.62 26.60
CA GLY A 312 20.36 -19.54 26.95
C GLY A 312 19.63 -18.37 26.25
N ILE A 313 20.20 -17.16 26.30
CA ILE A 313 19.63 -16.00 25.60
C ILE A 313 19.75 -16.14 24.07
N GLY A 314 20.79 -16.82 23.59
CA GLY A 314 20.95 -17.13 22.16
C GLY A 314 19.84 -18.04 21.66
N VAL A 315 19.49 -19.10 22.40
CA VAL A 315 18.38 -20.00 22.05
C VAL A 315 17.05 -19.26 22.04
N MET A 316 16.77 -18.38 23.02
CA MET A 316 15.55 -17.56 23.01
C MET A 316 15.42 -16.70 21.74
N ALA A 317 16.54 -16.12 21.27
CA ALA A 317 16.55 -15.37 20.02
C ALA A 317 16.27 -16.27 18.79
N VAL A 318 16.83 -17.48 18.77
CA VAL A 318 16.59 -18.47 17.70
C VAL A 318 15.13 -18.91 17.66
N ASP A 319 14.57 -19.27 18.82
CA ASP A 319 13.18 -19.72 18.94
C ASP A 319 12.25 -18.64 18.40
N ARG A 320 12.47 -17.38 18.81
CA ARG A 320 11.68 -16.26 18.30
C ARG A 320 11.84 -16.05 16.79
N LEU A 321 13.06 -16.17 16.28
CA LEU A 321 13.34 -15.99 14.86
C LEU A 321 12.61 -17.04 14.02
N VAL A 322 12.64 -18.30 14.45
CA VAL A 322 11.98 -19.41 13.76
C VAL A 322 10.45 -19.31 13.85
N GLU A 323 9.92 -18.95 15.02
CA GLU A 323 8.48 -18.75 15.24
C GLU A 323 7.89 -17.70 14.27
N ASP A 324 8.59 -16.58 14.09
CA ASP A 324 8.17 -15.49 13.19
C ASP A 324 8.59 -15.71 11.71
N GLY A 325 9.14 -16.89 11.38
CA GLY A 325 9.48 -17.29 10.01
C GLY A 325 10.77 -16.68 9.44
N GLY A 326 11.68 -16.20 10.30
CA GLY A 326 13.00 -15.73 9.94
C GLY A 326 14.02 -16.85 9.66
N ARG A 327 15.21 -16.47 9.20
CA ARG A 327 16.26 -17.42 8.79
C ARG A 327 17.58 -17.14 9.49
N LEU A 328 18.16 -18.15 10.13
CA LEU A 328 19.54 -18.11 10.60
C LEU A 328 20.52 -18.24 9.43
N ALA A 329 21.61 -17.49 9.47
CA ALA A 329 22.75 -17.71 8.60
C ALA A 329 23.40 -19.06 8.89
N ALA A 330 23.68 -19.84 7.86
CA ALA A 330 24.46 -21.08 7.97
C ALA A 330 25.94 -20.73 7.76
N LEU A 331 26.75 -20.82 8.82
CA LEU A 331 28.17 -20.45 8.78
C LEU A 331 28.93 -21.38 7.82
N SER A 332 29.72 -20.78 6.93
CA SER A 332 30.61 -21.54 6.05
C SER A 332 31.77 -22.17 6.82
N PRO A 333 32.37 -23.27 6.32
CA PRO A 333 33.58 -23.85 6.89
C PRO A 333 34.71 -22.81 7.07
N GLU A 334 34.81 -21.86 6.15
CA GLU A 334 35.79 -20.77 6.18
C GLU A 334 35.53 -19.82 7.36
N THR A 335 34.28 -19.40 7.57
CA THR A 335 33.88 -18.57 8.72
C THR A 335 34.11 -19.30 10.04
N VAL A 336 33.78 -20.59 10.11
CA VAL A 336 34.02 -21.41 11.32
C VAL A 336 35.52 -21.52 11.62
N ALA A 337 36.36 -21.75 10.62
CA ALA A 337 37.82 -21.82 10.79
C ALA A 337 38.42 -20.48 11.26
N ALA A 338 37.93 -19.35 10.73
CA ALA A 338 38.34 -18.02 11.17
C ALA A 338 37.96 -17.76 12.65
N LEU A 339 36.77 -18.19 13.06
CA LEU A 339 36.31 -18.10 14.45
C LEU A 339 37.11 -19.02 15.38
N ASP A 340 37.42 -20.26 14.98
CA ASP A 340 38.25 -21.20 15.74
C ASP A 340 39.65 -20.64 16.06
N ALA A 341 40.18 -19.75 15.21
CA ALA A 341 41.50 -19.15 15.42
C ALA A 341 41.52 -18.09 16.54
N VAL A 342 40.37 -17.50 16.90
CA VAL A 342 40.27 -16.39 17.86
C VAL A 342 39.41 -16.72 19.08
N LEU A 343 38.55 -17.73 18.99
CA LEU A 343 37.65 -18.15 20.06
C LEU A 343 38.19 -19.34 20.86
N PRO A 344 37.83 -19.47 22.15
CA PRO A 344 38.23 -20.61 22.97
C PRO A 344 37.60 -21.91 22.42
N ALA A 345 38.29 -23.04 22.58
CA ALA A 345 37.83 -24.34 22.04
C ALA A 345 36.41 -24.76 22.47
N THR A 346 35.86 -24.15 23.51
CA THR A 346 34.52 -24.38 24.07
C THR A 346 33.38 -23.59 23.40
N TRP A 347 33.66 -22.74 22.40
CA TRP A 347 32.62 -22.03 21.68
C TRP A 347 31.72 -22.99 20.87
N SER A 348 30.50 -22.54 20.53
CA SER A 348 29.42 -23.40 20.01
C SER A 348 29.66 -24.07 18.65
N ARG A 349 30.58 -23.55 17.81
CA ARG A 349 30.79 -23.97 16.41
C ARG A 349 29.54 -23.95 15.54
N GLY A 350 28.61 -23.05 15.85
CA GLY A 350 27.36 -22.88 15.12
C GLY A 350 26.82 -21.46 15.21
N ASN A 351 25.62 -21.27 14.70
CA ASN A 351 24.84 -20.06 14.86
C ASN A 351 23.63 -20.40 15.75
N PRO A 352 23.52 -19.87 16.98
CA PRO A 352 24.29 -18.75 17.56
C PRO A 352 25.75 -19.06 17.87
N VAL A 353 26.61 -18.07 17.61
CA VAL A 353 28.04 -18.06 17.98
C VAL A 353 28.13 -17.71 19.46
N ASP A 354 28.24 -18.72 20.32
CA ASP A 354 28.40 -18.57 21.76
C ASP A 354 29.89 -18.43 22.11
N ILE A 355 30.31 -17.22 22.49
CA ILE A 355 31.68 -16.86 22.84
C ILE A 355 32.00 -17.03 24.33
N VAL A 356 31.12 -17.67 25.11
CA VAL A 356 31.27 -18.01 26.53
C VAL A 356 31.17 -16.79 27.46
N GLY A 357 30.64 -17.00 28.68
CA GLY A 357 30.25 -15.93 29.62
C GLY A 357 31.36 -15.06 30.19
N ASP A 358 32.63 -15.46 30.04
CA ASP A 358 33.83 -14.69 30.42
C ASP A 358 34.36 -13.78 29.30
N ALA A 359 33.62 -13.65 28.18
CA ALA A 359 34.04 -12.85 27.03
C ALA A 359 34.26 -11.37 27.38
N ASN A 360 35.49 -10.89 27.15
CA ASN A 360 35.86 -9.47 27.21
C ASN A 360 35.56 -8.75 25.89
N GLY A 361 35.78 -7.43 25.84
CA GLY A 361 35.53 -6.63 24.65
C GLY A 361 36.34 -7.05 23.43
N ALA A 362 37.59 -7.49 23.63
CA ALA A 362 38.43 -7.99 22.53
C ALA A 362 37.80 -9.21 21.83
N ARG A 363 37.29 -10.19 22.60
CA ARG A 363 36.63 -11.39 22.06
C ARG A 363 35.37 -11.03 21.26
N TYR A 364 34.58 -10.08 21.76
CA TYR A 364 33.44 -9.53 21.03
C TYR A 364 33.86 -8.88 19.71
N ALA A 365 34.90 -8.03 19.71
CA ALA A 365 35.35 -7.33 18.53
C ALA A 365 35.90 -8.27 17.44
N GLU A 366 36.71 -9.26 17.82
CA GLU A 366 37.28 -10.23 16.88
C GLU A 366 36.19 -11.08 16.22
N ALA A 367 35.27 -11.64 17.01
CA ALA A 367 34.16 -12.43 16.48
C ALA A 367 33.21 -11.59 15.61
N ALA A 368 32.84 -10.38 16.07
CA ALA A 368 31.97 -9.49 15.31
C ALA A 368 32.60 -9.07 13.98
N ARG A 369 33.91 -8.83 13.93
CA ARG A 369 34.62 -8.48 12.69
C ARG A 369 34.60 -9.62 11.68
N ILE A 370 34.81 -10.86 12.13
CA ILE A 370 34.76 -12.03 11.24
C ILE A 370 33.34 -12.18 10.67
N LEU A 371 32.32 -12.12 11.53
CA LEU A 371 30.92 -12.26 11.13
C LEU A 371 30.46 -11.13 10.21
N ALA A 372 30.94 -9.90 10.42
CA ALA A 372 30.61 -8.74 9.59
C ALA A 372 31.10 -8.88 8.13
N HIS A 373 32.14 -9.67 7.87
CA HIS A 373 32.72 -9.88 6.55
C HIS A 373 32.24 -11.16 5.85
N ALA A 374 31.48 -12.01 6.55
CA ALA A 374 31.03 -13.28 5.99
C ALA A 374 29.90 -13.04 4.95
N PRO A 375 30.07 -13.46 3.67
CA PRO A 375 29.07 -13.23 2.62
C PRO A 375 27.75 -13.98 2.85
N GLU A 376 27.74 -14.99 3.73
CA GLU A 376 26.56 -15.73 4.13
C GLU A 376 25.68 -15.02 5.19
N ILE A 377 26.13 -13.89 5.72
CA ILE A 377 25.45 -13.12 6.78
C ILE A 377 24.91 -11.81 6.22
N ASP A 378 23.61 -11.55 6.40
CA ASP A 378 22.98 -10.30 5.95
C ASP A 378 22.81 -9.27 7.08
N ALA A 379 22.74 -9.75 8.33
CA ALA A 379 22.69 -8.94 9.55
C ALA A 379 23.31 -9.69 10.74
N LEU A 380 23.85 -8.94 11.69
CA LEU A 380 24.44 -9.45 12.94
C LEU A 380 23.66 -8.93 14.15
N LEU A 381 23.15 -9.84 14.98
CA LEU A 381 22.63 -9.54 16.31
C LEU A 381 23.69 -9.86 17.35
N VAL A 382 24.23 -8.85 18.02
CA VAL A 382 25.20 -9.02 19.12
C VAL A 382 24.47 -8.96 20.46
N MET A 383 24.66 -9.96 21.29
CA MET A 383 23.96 -10.15 22.55
C MET A 383 24.93 -10.24 23.73
N HIS A 384 24.49 -9.73 24.87
CA HIS A 384 25.28 -9.75 26.10
C HIS A 384 24.40 -9.97 27.33
N ALA A 385 24.80 -10.93 28.16
CA ALA A 385 24.37 -11.06 29.53
C ALA A 385 25.49 -10.60 30.48
N PRO A 386 25.20 -9.75 31.49
CA PRO A 386 26.19 -9.28 32.44
C PRO A 386 26.71 -10.43 33.31
N THR A 387 28.03 -10.47 33.52
CA THR A 387 28.69 -11.42 34.44
C THR A 387 29.62 -10.67 35.39
N ALA A 388 30.02 -11.31 36.50
CA ALA A 388 30.91 -10.69 37.47
C ALA A 388 32.35 -10.51 36.96
N VAL A 389 32.70 -11.14 35.84
CA VAL A 389 34.08 -11.24 35.33
C VAL A 389 34.32 -10.44 34.04
N ALA A 390 33.27 -9.84 33.47
CA ALA A 390 33.36 -9.07 32.22
C ALA A 390 32.58 -7.75 32.32
N ASP A 391 33.16 -6.65 31.81
CA ASP A 391 32.53 -5.34 31.81
C ASP A 391 31.61 -5.19 30.58
N SER A 392 30.31 -5.07 30.82
CA SER A 392 29.29 -4.86 29.78
C SER A 392 29.55 -3.62 28.92
N THR A 393 30.13 -2.57 29.50
CA THR A 393 30.41 -1.29 28.82
C THR A 393 31.70 -1.36 28.00
N GLU A 394 32.68 -2.14 28.43
CA GLU A 394 33.86 -2.46 27.63
C GLU A 394 33.47 -3.25 26.38
N ALA A 395 32.66 -4.31 26.55
CA ALA A 395 32.13 -5.08 25.43
C ALA A 395 31.33 -4.22 24.44
N ALA A 396 30.47 -3.33 24.95
CA ALA A 396 29.70 -2.44 24.10
C ALA A 396 30.57 -1.46 23.29
N ARG A 397 31.63 -0.90 23.91
CA ARG A 397 32.60 -0.04 23.21
C ARG A 397 33.30 -0.77 22.07
N ALA A 398 33.75 -1.99 22.32
CA ALA A 398 34.42 -2.81 21.33
C ALA A 398 33.51 -3.14 20.13
N VAL A 399 32.24 -3.48 20.39
CA VAL A 399 31.24 -3.72 19.33
C VAL A 399 30.94 -2.44 18.53
N ALA A 400 30.84 -1.29 19.21
CA ALA A 400 30.60 -0.01 18.54
C ALA A 400 31.77 0.45 17.65
N GLU A 401 33.01 0.08 18.01
CA GLU A 401 34.19 0.30 17.16
C GLU A 401 34.13 -0.54 15.88
N VAL A 402 33.79 -1.83 15.99
CA VAL A 402 33.61 -2.70 14.82
C VAL A 402 32.51 -2.19 13.91
N PHE A 403 31.35 -1.80 14.45
CA PHE A 403 30.25 -1.27 13.65
C PHE A 403 30.66 -0.05 12.80
N ARG A 404 31.41 0.89 13.40
CA ARG A 404 31.91 2.07 12.70
C ARG A 404 32.90 1.73 11.58
N ALA A 405 33.71 0.68 11.75
CA ALA A 405 34.70 0.25 10.78
C ALA A 405 34.10 -0.53 9.61
N GLU A 406 33.25 -1.53 9.89
CA GLU A 406 32.94 -2.60 8.92
C GLU A 406 31.69 -2.36 8.05
N LYS A 407 30.93 -1.29 8.28
CA LYS A 407 29.70 -0.94 7.51
C LYS A 407 28.65 -2.06 7.43
N ALA A 408 28.64 -2.99 8.40
CA ALA A 408 27.70 -4.10 8.51
C ALA A 408 26.38 -3.67 9.18
N THR A 409 25.31 -4.43 8.93
CA THR A 409 24.02 -4.24 9.60
C THR A 409 24.04 -4.93 10.96
N VAL A 410 24.23 -4.15 12.04
CA VAL A 410 24.34 -4.67 13.41
C VAL A 410 23.17 -4.20 14.27
N LEU A 411 22.59 -5.13 15.03
CA LEU A 411 21.64 -4.88 16.11
C LEU A 411 22.26 -5.37 17.42
N THR A 412 21.90 -4.75 18.54
CA THR A 412 22.44 -5.13 19.85
C THR A 412 21.34 -5.46 20.85
N ASN A 413 21.60 -6.44 21.73
CA ASN A 413 20.73 -6.76 22.86
C ASN A 413 21.56 -7.01 24.12
N TRP A 414 21.60 -6.03 25.01
CA TRP A 414 22.24 -6.15 26.32
C TRP A 414 21.17 -6.42 27.36
N VAL A 415 21.04 -7.69 27.75
CA VAL A 415 19.97 -8.16 28.64
C VAL A 415 20.25 -7.73 30.07
N GLY A 416 19.33 -7.00 30.70
CA GLY A 416 19.42 -6.60 32.10
C GLY A 416 18.88 -5.19 32.38
N GLY A 417 19.09 -4.72 33.60
CA GLY A 417 18.70 -3.38 34.08
C GLY A 417 19.90 -2.45 34.22
N ASP A 418 20.20 -2.08 35.45
CA ASP A 418 21.15 -1.02 35.82
C ASP A 418 22.56 -1.25 35.27
N THR A 419 23.11 -2.46 35.41
CA THR A 419 24.50 -2.77 35.01
C THR A 419 24.75 -2.56 33.51
N VAL A 420 23.73 -2.78 32.67
CA VAL A 420 23.84 -2.67 31.22
C VAL A 420 23.29 -1.35 30.67
N ALA A 421 22.70 -0.50 31.51
CA ALA A 421 22.16 0.80 31.08
C ALA A 421 23.22 1.73 30.47
N PRO A 422 24.46 1.84 31.01
CA PRO A 422 25.51 2.64 30.38
C PRO A 422 25.90 2.13 28.98
N ALA A 423 25.95 0.81 28.78
CA ALA A 423 26.21 0.20 27.49
C ALA A 423 25.12 0.52 26.45
N ARG A 424 23.84 0.41 26.83
CA ARG A 424 22.71 0.80 25.97
C ARG A 424 22.73 2.29 25.62
N ALA A 425 23.01 3.16 26.59
CA ALA A 425 23.14 4.60 26.36
C ALA A 425 24.30 4.93 25.40
N LEU A 426 25.40 4.16 25.46
CA LEU A 426 26.50 4.27 24.50
C LEU A 426 26.03 3.90 23.09
N PHE A 427 25.37 2.76 22.90
CA PHE A 427 24.83 2.38 21.58
C PHE A 427 23.87 3.44 21.02
N ALA A 428 22.94 3.95 21.84
CA ALA A 428 21.99 4.98 21.42
C ALA A 428 22.67 6.26 20.95
N ARG A 429 23.74 6.69 21.63
CA ARG A 429 24.57 7.84 21.25
C ARG A 429 25.36 7.61 19.96
N GLU A 430 25.87 6.41 19.74
CA GLU A 430 26.61 6.02 18.53
C GLU A 430 25.67 5.67 17.35
N GLY A 431 24.35 5.71 17.56
CA GLY A 431 23.36 5.42 16.53
C GLY A 431 23.15 3.93 16.25
N ILE A 432 23.61 3.04 17.13
CA ILE A 432 23.46 1.59 17.02
C ILE A 432 22.16 1.16 17.72
N PRO A 433 21.22 0.50 17.03
CA PRO A 433 19.97 0.06 17.65
C PRO A 433 20.22 -0.98 18.74
N THR A 434 19.59 -0.76 19.89
CA THR A 434 19.80 -1.56 21.09
C THR A 434 18.47 -1.88 21.74
N PHE A 435 18.31 -3.13 22.16
CA PHE A 435 17.05 -3.66 22.68
C PHE A 435 17.25 -4.31 24.04
N ASP A 436 16.17 -4.33 24.81
CA ASP A 436 16.18 -4.86 26.18
C ASP A 436 16.03 -6.38 26.20
N THR A 437 15.32 -6.95 25.22
CA THR A 437 15.06 -8.40 25.16
C THR A 437 15.47 -9.01 23.81
N PRO A 438 15.84 -10.31 23.80
CA PRO A 438 16.12 -11.04 22.56
C PRO A 438 14.97 -10.96 21.55
N GLU A 439 13.72 -11.06 22.02
CA GLU A 439 12.54 -11.05 21.17
C GLU A 439 12.31 -9.70 20.50
N ALA A 440 12.55 -8.60 21.22
CA ALA A 440 12.48 -7.25 20.65
C ALA A 440 13.55 -7.06 19.56
N ALA A 441 14.78 -7.52 19.79
CA ALA A 441 15.85 -7.43 18.80
C ALA A 441 15.58 -8.25 17.54
N VAL A 442 15.08 -9.48 17.71
CA VAL A 442 14.69 -10.36 16.60
C VAL A 442 13.52 -9.77 15.82
N ARG A 443 12.47 -9.28 16.50
CA ARG A 443 11.35 -8.60 15.83
C ARG A 443 11.82 -7.38 15.03
N ALA A 444 12.74 -6.59 15.58
CA ALA A 444 13.31 -5.44 14.89
C ALA A 444 14.08 -5.85 13.61
N PHE A 445 14.85 -6.93 13.64
CA PHE A 445 15.45 -7.51 12.44
C PHE A 445 14.39 -7.94 11.41
N LEU A 446 13.34 -8.61 11.84
CA LEU A 446 12.26 -9.06 10.95
C LEU A 446 11.45 -7.89 10.37
N HIS A 447 11.35 -6.77 11.08
CA HIS A 447 10.79 -5.54 10.53
C HIS A 447 11.63 -4.99 9.36
N LEU A 448 12.96 -5.04 9.46
CA LEU A 448 13.86 -4.66 8.34
C LEU A 448 13.61 -5.53 7.12
N ASP A 449 13.55 -6.85 7.30
CA ASP A 449 13.33 -7.79 6.20
C ASP A 449 11.93 -7.64 5.57
N ARG A 450 10.87 -7.53 6.39
CA ARG A 450 9.51 -7.28 5.90
C ARG A 450 9.42 -5.95 5.14
N TYR A 451 10.04 -4.90 5.66
CA TYR A 451 10.07 -3.61 4.98
C TYR A 451 10.83 -3.69 3.66
N ARG A 452 11.99 -4.36 3.62
CA ARG A 452 12.75 -4.61 2.39
C ARG A 452 11.89 -5.33 1.34
N ARG A 453 11.25 -6.44 1.71
CA ARG A 453 10.34 -7.16 0.81
C ARG A 453 9.19 -6.29 0.28
N ASN A 454 8.60 -5.47 1.15
CA ASN A 454 7.55 -4.52 0.75
C ASN A 454 8.06 -3.44 -0.21
N GLN A 455 9.29 -2.98 -0.03
CA GLN A 455 9.96 -2.02 -0.92
C GLN A 455 10.32 -2.66 -2.26
N ASP A 456 10.86 -3.87 -2.25
CA ASP A 456 11.19 -4.64 -3.46
C ASP A 456 9.92 -4.82 -4.30
N MET A 457 8.80 -5.25 -3.70
CA MET A 457 7.50 -5.35 -4.38
C MET A 457 6.97 -4.01 -4.92
N LEU A 458 7.22 -2.90 -4.21
CA LEU A 458 6.79 -1.57 -4.65
C LEU A 458 7.61 -1.06 -5.84
N MET A 459 8.87 -1.50 -5.96
CA MET A 459 9.83 -1.09 -6.98
C MET A 459 10.00 -2.12 -8.09
N GLU A 460 9.32 -3.26 -8.02
CA GLU A 460 9.49 -4.35 -8.97
C GLU A 460 8.79 -4.09 -10.30
N THR A 461 9.57 -4.12 -11.37
CA THR A 461 9.12 -4.08 -12.76
C THR A 461 8.97 -5.53 -13.25
N PRO A 462 7.76 -6.09 -13.30
CA PRO A 462 7.56 -7.43 -13.84
C PRO A 462 8.08 -7.52 -15.28
N PRO A 463 8.60 -8.68 -15.72
CA PRO A 463 8.92 -8.88 -17.14
C PRO A 463 7.64 -8.73 -17.98
N SER A 464 7.79 -8.23 -19.21
CA SER A 464 6.71 -8.21 -20.21
C SER A 464 6.09 -9.61 -20.32
N VAL A 465 4.84 -9.74 -19.86
CA VAL A 465 4.07 -10.97 -20.07
C VAL A 465 3.96 -11.20 -21.58
N PRO A 466 4.12 -12.43 -22.09
CA PRO A 466 4.02 -12.71 -23.52
C PRO A 466 2.74 -12.13 -24.12
N SER A 467 2.84 -11.73 -25.39
CA SER A 467 1.81 -11.09 -26.23
C SER A 467 0.51 -11.89 -26.45
N GLU A 468 0.26 -12.95 -25.69
CA GLU A 468 -0.92 -13.84 -25.80
C GLU A 468 -1.81 -13.81 -24.54
N PHE A 469 -1.96 -12.63 -23.93
CA PHE A 469 -3.05 -12.34 -23.00
C PHE A 469 -4.33 -11.98 -23.78
N THR A 470 -4.75 -12.83 -24.74
CA THR A 470 -5.98 -12.62 -25.52
C THR A 470 -7.18 -13.05 -24.68
N VAL A 471 -7.79 -12.10 -23.98
CA VAL A 471 -9.06 -12.30 -23.27
C VAL A 471 -10.22 -11.83 -24.14
N SER A 472 -11.33 -12.57 -24.12
CA SER A 472 -12.57 -12.16 -24.77
C SER A 472 -13.46 -11.39 -23.77
N ALA A 473 -12.96 -10.25 -23.29
CA ALA A 473 -13.66 -9.44 -22.29
C ALA A 473 -15.07 -9.03 -22.76
N THR A 474 -15.24 -8.76 -24.06
CA THR A 474 -16.53 -8.42 -24.68
C THR A 474 -17.55 -9.54 -24.53
N ALA A 475 -17.16 -10.80 -24.78
CA ALA A 475 -18.08 -11.93 -24.66
C ALA A 475 -18.54 -12.14 -23.21
N ALA A 476 -17.61 -12.01 -22.25
CA ALA A 476 -17.94 -12.10 -20.84
C ALA A 476 -18.87 -10.96 -20.38
N ARG A 477 -18.62 -9.72 -20.82
CA ARG A 477 -19.49 -8.57 -20.52
C ARG A 477 -20.91 -8.77 -21.04
N LEU A 478 -21.06 -9.19 -22.30
CA LEU A 478 -22.39 -9.44 -22.89
C LEU A 478 -23.22 -10.44 -22.06
N MET A 479 -22.61 -11.52 -21.57
CA MET A 479 -23.32 -12.50 -20.72
C MET A 479 -23.79 -11.89 -19.38
N VAL A 480 -22.97 -11.01 -18.80
CA VAL A 480 -23.29 -10.32 -17.55
C VAL A 480 -24.41 -9.29 -17.77
N GLU A 481 -24.29 -8.49 -18.82
CA GLU A 481 -25.30 -7.51 -19.23
C GLU A 481 -26.65 -8.17 -19.51
N GLU A 482 -26.68 -9.27 -20.27
CA GLU A 482 -27.90 -10.03 -20.53
C GLU A 482 -28.56 -10.56 -19.26
N THR A 483 -27.76 -10.99 -18.28
CA THR A 483 -28.29 -11.49 -17.01
C THR A 483 -28.87 -10.36 -16.16
N LEU A 484 -28.18 -9.22 -16.08
CA LEU A 484 -28.68 -8.04 -15.38
C LEU A 484 -29.96 -7.48 -16.02
N ALA A 485 -30.05 -7.50 -17.35
CA ALA A 485 -31.24 -7.05 -18.08
C ALA A 485 -32.50 -7.88 -17.78
N ARG A 486 -32.35 -9.14 -17.34
CA ARG A 486 -33.49 -10.03 -16.99
C ARG A 486 -34.06 -9.79 -15.60
N ALA A 487 -33.33 -9.11 -14.70
CA ALA A 487 -33.82 -8.78 -13.36
C ALA A 487 -33.26 -7.42 -12.89
N PRO A 488 -33.70 -6.31 -13.51
CA PRO A 488 -33.18 -4.96 -13.24
C PRO A 488 -33.44 -4.46 -11.81
N GLU A 489 -34.41 -5.03 -11.09
CA GLU A 489 -34.78 -4.62 -9.73
C GLU A 489 -33.97 -5.33 -8.61
N ALA A 490 -33.04 -6.23 -8.96
CA ALA A 490 -32.24 -6.97 -7.99
C ALA A 490 -31.11 -6.11 -7.39
N ALA A 491 -31.46 -5.23 -6.45
CA ALA A 491 -30.50 -4.33 -5.77
C ALA A 491 -29.36 -5.10 -5.05
N ASP A 492 -29.64 -6.29 -4.52
CA ASP A 492 -28.65 -7.15 -3.85
C ASP A 492 -27.78 -7.97 -4.82
N GLY A 493 -27.97 -7.81 -6.14
CA GLY A 493 -27.27 -8.55 -7.19
C GLY A 493 -27.87 -9.93 -7.50
N ILE A 494 -27.46 -10.50 -8.63
CA ILE A 494 -27.94 -11.77 -9.20
C ILE A 494 -26.78 -12.76 -9.25
N MET A 495 -27.05 -14.02 -8.89
CA MET A 495 -26.10 -15.11 -9.09
C MET A 495 -26.18 -15.61 -10.53
N LEU A 496 -25.04 -15.67 -11.21
CA LEU A 496 -24.93 -16.41 -12.47
C LEU A 496 -25.11 -17.91 -12.19
N ASP A 497 -25.73 -18.63 -13.12
CA ASP A 497 -25.74 -20.09 -13.03
C ASP A 497 -24.32 -20.68 -13.25
N GLU A 498 -24.18 -21.99 -13.01
CA GLU A 498 -22.89 -22.69 -13.12
C GLU A 498 -22.28 -22.57 -14.53
N LEU A 499 -23.11 -22.67 -15.57
CA LEU A 499 -22.65 -22.67 -16.96
C LEU A 499 -22.21 -21.26 -17.37
N GLN A 500 -23.00 -20.24 -17.00
CA GLN A 500 -22.65 -18.84 -17.19
C GLN A 500 -21.36 -18.47 -16.44
N SER A 501 -21.25 -18.87 -15.17
CA SER A 501 -20.05 -18.62 -14.36
C SER A 501 -18.80 -19.20 -15.02
N LYS A 502 -18.88 -20.45 -15.49
CA LYS A 502 -17.77 -21.11 -16.20
C LYS A 502 -17.48 -20.51 -17.57
N ALA A 503 -18.50 -20.08 -18.31
CA ALA A 503 -18.31 -19.41 -19.59
C ALA A 503 -17.56 -18.08 -19.41
N VAL A 504 -17.87 -17.32 -18.36
CA VAL A 504 -17.12 -16.11 -17.98
C VAL A 504 -15.66 -16.45 -17.65
N LEU A 505 -15.39 -17.48 -16.85
CA LEU A 505 -14.03 -17.93 -16.57
C LEU A 505 -13.27 -18.34 -17.85
N ALA A 506 -13.91 -19.10 -18.73
CA ALA A 506 -13.35 -19.58 -19.99
C ALA A 506 -13.03 -18.42 -20.96
N ALA A 507 -13.84 -17.36 -20.98
CA ALA A 507 -13.59 -16.15 -21.77
C ALA A 507 -12.31 -15.40 -21.34
N TYR A 508 -11.87 -15.59 -20.09
CA TYR A 508 -10.58 -15.12 -19.58
C TYR A 508 -9.47 -16.17 -19.68
N GLY A 509 -9.73 -17.32 -20.30
CA GLY A 509 -8.76 -18.40 -20.48
C GLY A 509 -8.52 -19.23 -19.21
N ILE A 510 -9.37 -19.16 -18.19
CA ILE A 510 -9.26 -20.02 -17.01
C ILE A 510 -9.90 -21.38 -17.35
N PRO A 511 -9.15 -22.51 -17.31
CA PRO A 511 -9.70 -23.81 -17.68
C PRO A 511 -10.80 -24.25 -16.69
N THR A 512 -11.94 -24.67 -17.22
CA THR A 512 -13.09 -25.17 -16.43
C THR A 512 -13.42 -26.60 -16.81
N VAL A 513 -13.91 -27.40 -15.86
CA VAL A 513 -14.43 -28.74 -16.16
C VAL A 513 -15.63 -28.67 -17.11
N GLU A 514 -15.66 -29.55 -18.10
CA GLU A 514 -16.80 -29.71 -19.01
C GLU A 514 -18.08 -29.90 -18.19
N THR A 515 -19.12 -29.14 -18.51
CA THR A 515 -20.36 -29.10 -17.71
C THR A 515 -21.58 -29.13 -18.62
N HIS A 516 -22.45 -30.11 -18.42
CA HIS A 516 -23.72 -30.23 -19.13
C HIS A 516 -24.88 -30.04 -18.16
N ILE A 517 -25.89 -29.27 -18.57
CA ILE A 517 -27.13 -29.11 -17.81
C ILE A 517 -28.12 -30.20 -18.24
N ALA A 518 -28.78 -30.81 -17.25
CA ALA A 518 -29.89 -31.73 -17.46
C ALA A 518 -31.07 -31.32 -16.58
N ARG A 519 -32.28 -31.25 -17.14
CA ARG A 519 -33.50 -30.83 -16.42
C ARG A 519 -34.17 -31.98 -15.68
N THR A 520 -33.87 -33.23 -16.06
CA THR A 520 -34.50 -34.43 -15.49
C THR A 520 -33.45 -35.50 -15.14
N PRO A 521 -33.77 -36.43 -14.22
CA PRO A 521 -32.90 -37.58 -13.94
C PRO A 521 -32.53 -38.40 -15.19
N ALA A 522 -33.49 -38.62 -16.09
CA ALA A 522 -33.27 -39.38 -17.32
C ALA A 522 -32.34 -38.63 -18.29
N GLU A 523 -32.52 -37.31 -18.42
CA GLU A 523 -31.61 -36.48 -19.21
C GLU A 523 -30.19 -36.46 -18.61
N ALA A 524 -30.06 -36.45 -17.28
CA ALA A 524 -28.75 -36.48 -16.61
C ALA A 524 -27.99 -37.78 -16.93
N ALA A 525 -28.67 -38.92 -16.93
CA ALA A 525 -28.10 -40.20 -17.34
C ALA A 525 -27.67 -40.20 -18.82
N LEU A 526 -28.52 -39.67 -19.72
CA LEU A 526 -28.19 -39.56 -21.15
C LEU A 526 -26.96 -38.68 -21.40
N LYS A 527 -26.86 -37.54 -20.72
CA LYS A 527 -25.69 -36.66 -20.78
C LYS A 527 -24.44 -37.32 -20.22
N ALA A 528 -24.56 -38.07 -19.11
CA ALA A 528 -23.45 -38.82 -18.54
C ALA A 528 -22.87 -39.86 -19.52
N ARG A 529 -23.72 -40.56 -20.28
CA ARG A 529 -23.24 -41.48 -21.34
C ARG A 529 -22.44 -40.75 -22.42
N GLY A 530 -22.86 -39.55 -22.80
CA GLY A 530 -22.15 -38.74 -23.80
C GLY A 530 -20.76 -38.28 -23.33
N ILE A 531 -20.62 -38.01 -22.03
CA ILE A 531 -19.35 -37.60 -21.40
C ILE A 531 -18.41 -38.80 -21.18
N GLY A 532 -18.97 -39.95 -20.80
CA GLY A 532 -18.22 -41.12 -20.34
C GLY A 532 -18.07 -41.16 -18.81
N PHE A 533 -17.91 -42.36 -18.25
CA PHE A 533 -17.88 -42.62 -16.81
C PHE A 533 -16.44 -42.73 -16.27
N PRO A 534 -16.20 -42.40 -14.99
CA PRO A 534 -17.17 -41.93 -14.01
C PRO A 534 -17.49 -40.43 -14.12
N VAL A 535 -18.71 -40.05 -13.72
CA VAL A 535 -19.20 -38.66 -13.70
C VAL A 535 -19.49 -38.17 -12.29
N ALA A 536 -19.50 -36.86 -12.12
CA ALA A 536 -20.05 -36.15 -10.97
C ALA A 536 -21.41 -35.56 -11.33
N LEU A 537 -22.38 -35.71 -10.44
CA LEU A 537 -23.71 -35.12 -10.54
C LEU A 537 -23.90 -34.11 -9.42
N LYS A 538 -24.29 -32.88 -9.76
CA LYS A 538 -24.57 -31.82 -8.77
C LYS A 538 -25.93 -31.17 -9.03
N ILE A 539 -26.64 -30.81 -7.98
CA ILE A 539 -27.93 -30.12 -8.10
C ILE A 539 -27.72 -28.71 -8.68
N LEU A 540 -28.61 -28.31 -9.58
CA LEU A 540 -28.73 -26.94 -10.07
C LEU A 540 -30.04 -26.36 -9.52
N ALA A 541 -29.94 -25.49 -8.52
CA ALA A 541 -31.10 -24.90 -7.85
C ALA A 541 -30.81 -23.46 -7.40
N GLU A 542 -31.81 -22.59 -7.50
CA GLU A 542 -31.77 -21.26 -6.89
C GLU A 542 -32.03 -21.36 -5.38
N GLY A 543 -31.35 -20.53 -4.60
CA GLY A 543 -31.47 -20.52 -3.14
C GLY A 543 -30.58 -21.55 -2.42
N ILE A 544 -29.84 -22.41 -3.15
CA ILE A 544 -28.88 -23.36 -2.55
C ILE A 544 -27.45 -22.89 -2.82
N THR A 545 -26.79 -22.39 -1.78
CA THR A 545 -25.37 -22.04 -1.83
C THR A 545 -24.51 -23.27 -1.56
N HIS A 546 -24.58 -23.92 -0.40
CA HIS A 546 -23.74 -25.10 -0.12
C HIS A 546 -24.39 -26.40 -0.59
N LYS A 547 -24.13 -26.77 -1.86
CA LYS A 547 -24.69 -27.97 -2.51
C LYS A 547 -24.44 -29.24 -1.69
N SER A 548 -23.24 -29.42 -1.13
CA SER A 548 -22.88 -30.61 -0.34
C SER A 548 -23.72 -30.76 0.94
N ASP A 549 -24.04 -29.66 1.63
CA ASP A 549 -24.74 -29.67 2.92
C ASP A 549 -26.19 -30.19 2.78
N VAL A 550 -26.80 -29.92 1.64
CA VAL A 550 -28.15 -30.40 1.29
C VAL A 550 -28.13 -31.78 0.61
N GLY A 551 -26.97 -32.43 0.48
CA GLY A 551 -26.82 -33.69 -0.26
C GLY A 551 -26.94 -33.51 -1.78
N GLY A 552 -26.67 -32.30 -2.28
CA GLY A 552 -26.75 -31.87 -3.67
C GLY A 552 -25.51 -32.18 -4.52
N VAL A 553 -24.61 -33.06 -4.05
CA VAL A 553 -23.42 -33.52 -4.79
C VAL A 553 -23.30 -35.03 -4.64
N ASP A 554 -23.12 -35.74 -5.76
CA ASP A 554 -22.79 -37.16 -5.80
C ASP A 554 -21.64 -37.37 -6.80
N LEU A 555 -20.62 -38.13 -6.40
CA LEU A 555 -19.35 -38.25 -7.11
C LEU A 555 -19.11 -39.71 -7.52
N PHE A 556 -18.22 -39.91 -8.50
CA PHE A 556 -17.80 -41.24 -8.95
C PHE A 556 -18.95 -42.15 -9.45
N LEU A 557 -19.96 -41.56 -10.11
CA LEU A 557 -21.07 -42.32 -10.67
C LEU A 557 -20.62 -43.02 -11.95
N ASP A 558 -20.78 -44.33 -12.01
CA ASP A 558 -20.10 -45.22 -12.96
C ASP A 558 -20.99 -45.74 -14.10
N SER A 559 -22.30 -45.46 -14.08
CA SER A 559 -23.25 -45.94 -15.07
C SER A 559 -24.51 -45.08 -15.17
N GLU A 560 -25.24 -45.18 -16.30
CA GLU A 560 -26.51 -44.46 -16.49
C GLU A 560 -27.52 -44.74 -15.35
N PRO A 561 -27.73 -45.99 -14.90
CA PRO A 561 -28.68 -46.28 -13.82
C PRO A 561 -28.25 -45.67 -12.48
N THR A 562 -26.94 -45.64 -12.17
CA THR A 562 -26.45 -45.06 -10.91
C THR A 562 -26.62 -43.53 -10.92
N VAL A 563 -26.42 -42.87 -12.06
CA VAL A 563 -26.70 -41.44 -12.24
C VAL A 563 -28.19 -41.13 -12.06
N GLU A 564 -29.09 -41.88 -12.70
CA GLU A 564 -30.52 -41.62 -12.59
C GLU A 564 -31.03 -41.83 -11.15
N ALA A 565 -30.56 -42.90 -10.48
CA ALA A 565 -30.88 -43.17 -9.09
C ALA A 565 -30.36 -42.07 -8.15
N ALA A 566 -29.13 -41.59 -8.37
CA ALA A 566 -28.54 -40.47 -7.63
C ALA A 566 -29.36 -39.19 -7.80
N ALA A 567 -29.74 -38.84 -9.02
CA ALA A 567 -30.56 -37.67 -9.32
C ALA A 567 -31.92 -37.70 -8.58
N LYS A 568 -32.63 -38.83 -8.63
CA LYS A 568 -33.90 -39.02 -7.90
C LYS A 568 -33.73 -38.92 -6.39
N ARG A 569 -32.62 -39.45 -5.85
CA ARG A 569 -32.29 -39.35 -4.41
C ARG A 569 -32.00 -37.91 -4.02
N MET A 570 -31.23 -37.19 -4.84
CA MET A 570 -30.84 -35.80 -4.63
C MET A 570 -32.06 -34.87 -4.56
N LEU A 571 -33.03 -35.02 -5.48
CA LEU A 571 -34.28 -34.25 -5.43
C LEU A 571 -35.04 -34.43 -4.12
N ARG A 572 -35.10 -35.66 -3.60
CA ARG A 572 -35.76 -35.95 -2.31
C ARG A 572 -35.02 -35.29 -1.13
N LEU A 573 -33.69 -35.36 -1.13
CA LEU A 573 -32.88 -34.75 -0.06
C LEU A 573 -32.99 -33.23 -0.06
N VAL A 574 -32.91 -32.61 -1.24
CA VAL A 574 -33.03 -31.16 -1.41
C VAL A 574 -34.43 -30.69 -1.02
N ALA A 575 -35.50 -31.37 -1.45
CA ALA A 575 -36.85 -31.02 -1.05
C ALA A 575 -37.06 -31.09 0.47
N ALA A 576 -36.38 -32.00 1.17
CA ALA A 576 -36.48 -32.14 2.62
C ALA A 576 -35.62 -31.11 3.39
N ARG A 577 -34.43 -30.77 2.88
CA ARG A 577 -33.45 -29.92 3.59
C ARG A 577 -33.50 -28.45 3.18
N ALA A 578 -34.04 -28.15 2.00
CA ALA A 578 -34.17 -26.81 1.44
C ALA A 578 -35.49 -26.69 0.64
N PRO A 579 -36.65 -26.75 1.31
CA PRO A 579 -37.96 -26.77 0.64
C PRO A 579 -38.26 -25.49 -0.15
N GLU A 580 -37.66 -24.36 0.24
CA GLU A 580 -37.79 -23.06 -0.43
C GLU A 580 -36.92 -22.93 -1.70
N ALA A 581 -36.03 -23.90 -1.96
CA ALA A 581 -35.13 -23.84 -3.10
C ALA A 581 -35.83 -24.18 -4.42
N ARG A 582 -35.63 -23.35 -5.45
CA ARG A 582 -36.17 -23.60 -6.78
C ARG A 582 -35.20 -24.45 -7.58
N VAL A 583 -35.44 -25.76 -7.63
CA VAL A 583 -34.63 -26.68 -8.44
C VAL A 583 -34.88 -26.47 -9.93
N VAL A 584 -33.81 -26.20 -10.68
CA VAL A 584 -33.82 -26.01 -12.14
C VAL A 584 -33.42 -27.31 -12.85
N GLY A 585 -32.57 -28.13 -12.23
CA GLY A 585 -32.13 -29.42 -12.77
C GLY A 585 -30.85 -29.92 -12.10
N PHE A 586 -29.94 -30.44 -12.91
CA PHE A 586 -28.66 -31.00 -12.51
C PHE A 586 -27.55 -30.51 -13.44
N THR A 587 -26.33 -30.53 -12.92
CA THR A 587 -25.10 -30.44 -13.72
C THR A 587 -24.41 -31.79 -13.72
N VAL A 588 -24.03 -32.25 -14.91
CA VAL A 588 -23.30 -33.50 -15.13
C VAL A 588 -21.90 -33.15 -15.65
N GLN A 589 -20.88 -33.67 -14.97
CA GLN A 589 -19.47 -33.33 -15.23
C GLN A 589 -18.63 -34.61 -15.27
N PRO A 590 -17.59 -34.72 -16.10
CA PRO A 590 -16.62 -35.80 -15.98
C PRO A 590 -15.95 -35.74 -14.61
N MET A 591 -15.66 -36.89 -14.02
CA MET A 591 -14.89 -36.93 -12.78
C MET A 591 -13.45 -36.50 -13.07
N ALA A 592 -13.04 -35.35 -12.55
CA ALA A 592 -11.68 -34.83 -12.69
C ALA A 592 -10.70 -35.61 -11.78
N ALA A 593 -10.39 -36.85 -12.13
CA ALA A 593 -9.40 -37.65 -11.42
C ALA A 593 -7.99 -37.16 -11.76
N ARG A 594 -7.49 -36.20 -10.97
CA ARG A 594 -6.10 -35.71 -11.02
C ARG A 594 -5.33 -36.17 -9.78
N PRO A 595 -4.77 -37.39 -9.77
CA PRO A 595 -4.01 -37.90 -8.62
C PRO A 595 -2.88 -36.94 -8.24
N GLY A 596 -2.77 -36.62 -6.96
CA GLY A 596 -1.74 -35.72 -6.45
C GLY A 596 -2.02 -34.22 -6.62
N SER A 597 -3.16 -33.83 -7.21
CA SER A 597 -3.58 -32.43 -7.25
C SER A 597 -3.87 -31.84 -5.87
N HIS A 598 -3.76 -30.53 -5.77
CA HIS A 598 -4.10 -29.73 -4.60
C HIS A 598 -5.41 -28.98 -4.86
N GLU A 599 -6.31 -29.00 -3.88
CA GLU A 599 -7.52 -28.17 -3.89
C GLU A 599 -7.18 -26.77 -3.37
N LEU A 600 -7.41 -25.77 -4.21
CA LEU A 600 -7.18 -24.36 -3.92
C LEU A 600 -8.50 -23.60 -4.02
N ILE A 601 -8.56 -22.42 -3.40
CA ILE A 601 -9.64 -21.46 -3.57
C ILE A 601 -9.09 -20.18 -4.17
N VAL A 602 -9.79 -19.65 -5.17
CA VAL A 602 -9.56 -18.30 -5.71
C VAL A 602 -10.88 -17.54 -5.64
N GLY A 603 -10.89 -16.44 -4.92
CA GLY A 603 -12.10 -15.67 -4.67
C GLY A 603 -11.94 -14.20 -4.98
N ILE A 604 -13.07 -13.55 -5.21
CA ILE A 604 -13.23 -12.11 -5.24
C ILE A 604 -14.23 -11.73 -4.16
N ALA A 605 -13.91 -10.69 -3.39
CA ALA A 605 -14.84 -9.98 -2.54
C ALA A 605 -14.73 -8.47 -2.79
N THR A 606 -15.76 -7.71 -2.38
CA THR A 606 -15.71 -6.25 -2.39
C THR A 606 -15.68 -5.75 -0.95
N ASP A 607 -14.55 -5.19 -0.53
CA ASP A 607 -14.40 -4.53 0.77
C ASP A 607 -15.06 -3.14 0.72
N PRO A 608 -15.79 -2.71 1.78
CA PRO A 608 -16.45 -1.41 1.81
C PRO A 608 -15.50 -0.23 1.65
N ILE A 609 -14.26 -0.37 2.12
CA ILE A 609 -13.26 0.69 2.08
C ILE A 609 -12.43 0.53 0.80
N PHE A 610 -11.68 -0.54 0.62
CA PHE A 610 -10.72 -0.70 -0.47
C PHE A 610 -11.31 -1.20 -1.79
N GLY A 611 -12.60 -1.54 -1.82
CA GLY A 611 -13.27 -2.05 -3.02
C GLY A 611 -12.86 -3.49 -3.31
N PRO A 612 -12.80 -3.89 -4.60
CA PRO A 612 -12.47 -5.26 -4.99
C PRO A 612 -11.14 -5.79 -4.44
N VAL A 613 -11.15 -7.03 -3.95
CA VAL A 613 -9.97 -7.77 -3.49
C VAL A 613 -9.94 -9.17 -4.08
N VAL A 614 -8.73 -9.71 -4.28
CA VAL A 614 -8.49 -11.09 -4.71
C VAL A 614 -8.03 -11.90 -3.51
N LEU A 615 -8.70 -13.03 -3.26
CA LEU A 615 -8.37 -14.00 -2.23
C LEU A 615 -7.75 -15.25 -2.86
N PHE A 616 -6.71 -15.77 -2.24
CA PHE A 616 -6.11 -17.07 -2.57
C PHE A 616 -5.88 -17.88 -1.29
N GLY A 617 -6.09 -19.19 -1.36
CA GLY A 617 -5.83 -20.07 -0.22
C GLY A 617 -5.98 -21.56 -0.53
N GLN A 618 -5.90 -22.36 0.53
CA GLN A 618 -6.27 -23.76 0.47
C GLN A 618 -7.79 -23.90 0.27
N GLY A 619 -8.21 -24.70 -0.70
CA GLY A 619 -9.62 -24.93 -1.06
C GLY A 619 -10.21 -26.20 -0.43
N GLY A 620 -11.40 -26.57 -0.92
CA GLY A 620 -12.13 -27.76 -0.47
C GLY A 620 -13.21 -27.45 0.55
N THR A 621 -13.58 -28.44 1.38
CA THR A 621 -14.66 -28.32 2.37
C THR A 621 -14.20 -27.80 3.73
N ALA A 622 -12.90 -27.80 4.02
CA ALA A 622 -12.34 -27.43 5.33
C ALA A 622 -11.73 -26.01 5.39
N VAL A 623 -12.03 -25.15 4.40
CA VAL A 623 -11.40 -23.83 4.23
C VAL A 623 -11.54 -22.95 5.48
N GLU A 624 -12.75 -22.91 6.06
CA GLU A 624 -13.04 -22.10 7.25
C GLU A 624 -12.25 -22.53 8.49
N ALA A 625 -12.00 -23.84 8.64
CA ALA A 625 -11.29 -24.40 9.80
C ALA A 625 -9.77 -24.26 9.69
N ILE A 626 -9.21 -24.30 8.48
CA ILE A 626 -7.77 -24.24 8.25
C ILE A 626 -7.26 -22.78 8.27
N ALA A 627 -8.06 -21.83 7.77
CA ALA A 627 -7.73 -20.40 7.70
C ALA A 627 -6.40 -20.09 6.98
N ASP A 628 -5.99 -20.90 6.00
CA ASP A 628 -4.80 -20.67 5.18
C ASP A 628 -5.13 -19.84 3.94
N ARG A 629 -5.09 -18.51 4.09
CA ARG A 629 -5.51 -17.56 3.05
C ARG A 629 -4.61 -16.33 3.00
N ALA A 630 -4.60 -15.69 1.84
CA ALA A 630 -3.96 -14.40 1.61
C ALA A 630 -4.83 -13.54 0.70
N ILE A 631 -4.69 -12.21 0.84
CA ILE A 631 -5.46 -11.21 0.09
C ILE A 631 -4.52 -10.28 -0.67
N ALA A 632 -4.91 -9.87 -1.87
CA ALA A 632 -4.25 -8.83 -2.65
C ALA A 632 -5.25 -7.86 -3.31
N LEU A 633 -4.77 -6.65 -3.60
CA LEU A 633 -5.52 -5.63 -4.34
C LEU A 633 -5.25 -5.77 -5.85
N PRO A 634 -6.28 -5.82 -6.71
CA PRO A 634 -6.10 -5.72 -8.16
C PRO A 634 -5.62 -4.30 -8.56
N PRO A 635 -4.90 -4.16 -9.69
CA PRO A 635 -4.47 -5.22 -10.60
C PRO A 635 -3.27 -6.03 -10.07
N LEU A 636 -3.13 -7.27 -10.56
CA LEU A 636 -2.01 -8.17 -10.24
C LEU A 636 -1.10 -8.35 -11.46
N ASN A 637 0.20 -8.49 -11.19
CA ASN A 637 1.22 -8.94 -12.13
C ASN A 637 1.77 -10.30 -11.64
N MET A 638 2.70 -10.88 -12.40
CA MET A 638 3.27 -12.21 -12.09
C MET A 638 3.87 -12.28 -10.69
N THR A 639 4.59 -11.26 -10.24
CA THR A 639 5.24 -11.33 -8.93
C THR A 639 4.28 -11.12 -7.78
N LEU A 640 3.28 -10.25 -7.93
CA LEU A 640 2.23 -10.09 -6.94
C LEU A 640 1.40 -11.37 -6.80
N ALA A 641 1.13 -12.08 -7.90
CA ALA A 641 0.47 -13.38 -7.86
C ALA A 641 1.35 -14.42 -7.14
N ARG A 642 2.65 -14.47 -7.45
CA ARG A 642 3.61 -15.36 -6.78
C ARG A 642 3.72 -15.07 -5.28
N GLU A 643 3.74 -13.80 -4.90
CA GLU A 643 3.78 -13.37 -3.51
C GLU A 643 2.48 -13.72 -2.77
N LEU A 644 1.33 -13.49 -3.40
CA LEU A 644 0.03 -13.86 -2.87
C LEU A 644 -0.04 -15.36 -2.57
N VAL A 645 0.44 -16.21 -3.49
CA VAL A 645 0.58 -17.65 -3.24
C VAL A 645 1.56 -17.91 -2.10
N GLY A 646 2.76 -17.33 -2.15
CA GLY A 646 3.85 -17.55 -1.20
C GLY A 646 3.52 -17.24 0.26
N ARG A 647 2.52 -16.39 0.53
CA ARG A 647 2.03 -16.09 1.88
C ARG A 647 1.22 -17.20 2.53
N THR A 648 0.77 -18.19 1.76
CA THR A 648 -0.02 -19.31 2.26
C THR A 648 0.87 -20.49 2.67
N ARG A 649 0.43 -21.29 3.63
CA ARG A 649 1.09 -22.54 4.02
C ARG A 649 0.98 -23.60 2.91
N VAL A 650 -0.11 -23.59 2.14
CA VAL A 650 -0.30 -24.47 0.98
C VAL A 650 0.78 -24.27 -0.08
N ALA A 651 1.40 -23.09 -0.16
CA ALA A 651 2.55 -22.86 -1.04
C ALA A 651 3.73 -23.80 -0.77
N ARG A 652 3.92 -24.29 0.47
CA ARG A 652 4.94 -25.30 0.79
C ARG A 652 4.58 -26.64 0.17
N LEU A 653 3.29 -26.99 0.16
CA LEU A 653 2.79 -28.22 -0.45
C LEU A 653 2.90 -28.19 -1.98
N LEU A 654 2.70 -27.02 -2.60
CA LEU A 654 2.79 -26.83 -4.04
C LEU A 654 4.23 -27.00 -4.59
N ARG A 655 5.27 -26.75 -3.79
CA ARG A 655 6.68 -26.80 -4.24
C ARG A 655 7.28 -28.20 -4.27
N SER A 656 6.86 -29.07 -3.35
CA SER A 656 7.02 -30.53 -3.40
C SER A 656 6.54 -31.10 -2.06
N ALA A 657 5.66 -32.08 -2.06
CA ALA A 657 5.24 -32.77 -0.84
C ALA A 657 5.33 -34.29 -1.04
N ARG A 658 6.13 -34.97 -0.20
CA ARG A 658 6.15 -36.43 0.02
C ARG A 658 5.73 -37.27 -1.21
N GLY A 659 6.53 -37.28 -2.27
CA GLY A 659 6.31 -38.13 -3.45
C GLY A 659 5.36 -37.58 -4.53
N ARG A 660 4.89 -36.33 -4.42
CA ARG A 660 4.11 -35.64 -5.46
C ARG A 660 4.97 -34.69 -6.28
N ALA A 661 4.70 -34.61 -7.59
CA ALA A 661 5.31 -33.61 -8.46
C ALA A 661 4.86 -32.19 -8.05
N PRO A 662 5.74 -31.17 -8.16
CA PRO A 662 5.36 -29.78 -7.91
C PRO A 662 4.22 -29.33 -8.82
N ALA A 663 3.33 -28.48 -8.29
CA ALA A 663 2.28 -27.88 -9.11
C ALA A 663 2.88 -26.86 -10.09
N ASN A 664 2.24 -26.67 -11.24
CA ASN A 664 2.63 -25.67 -12.22
C ASN A 664 2.33 -24.26 -11.68
N ALA A 665 3.35 -23.66 -11.07
CA ALA A 665 3.26 -22.34 -10.45
C ALA A 665 2.93 -21.23 -11.46
N GLU A 666 3.40 -21.35 -12.70
CA GLU A 666 3.14 -20.35 -13.74
C GLU A 666 1.67 -20.33 -14.14
N ALA A 667 1.08 -21.50 -14.39
CA ALA A 667 -0.34 -21.63 -14.70
C ALA A 667 -1.24 -21.09 -13.57
N LEU A 668 -0.87 -21.35 -12.31
CA LEU A 668 -1.58 -20.81 -11.15
C LEU A 668 -1.50 -19.27 -11.08
N ASN A 669 -0.30 -18.71 -11.24
CA ASN A 669 -0.11 -17.26 -11.22
C ASN A 669 -0.86 -16.56 -12.37
N LEU A 670 -0.85 -17.15 -13.57
CA LEU A 670 -1.63 -16.65 -14.71
C LEU A 670 -3.14 -16.69 -14.44
N ALA A 671 -3.65 -17.74 -13.79
CA ALA A 671 -5.05 -17.80 -13.40
C ALA A 671 -5.43 -16.68 -12.42
N LEU A 672 -4.60 -16.41 -11.40
CA LEU A 672 -4.80 -15.30 -10.47
C LEU A 672 -4.79 -13.93 -11.18
N MET A 673 -3.87 -13.73 -12.13
CA MET A 673 -3.84 -12.51 -12.94
C MET A 673 -5.08 -12.36 -13.83
N ARG A 674 -5.57 -13.45 -14.43
CA ARG A 674 -6.80 -13.46 -15.24
C ARG A 674 -8.03 -13.11 -14.40
N VAL A 675 -8.11 -13.64 -13.17
CA VAL A 675 -9.14 -13.26 -12.19
C VAL A 675 -9.05 -11.77 -11.83
N ALA A 676 -7.85 -11.26 -11.57
CA ALA A 676 -7.64 -9.84 -11.27
C ALA A 676 -7.98 -8.93 -12.47
N GLN A 677 -7.70 -9.35 -13.70
CA GLN A 677 -8.06 -8.62 -14.91
C GLN A 677 -9.57 -8.65 -15.14
N MET A 678 -10.23 -9.79 -14.90
CA MET A 678 -11.69 -9.93 -15.02
C MET A 678 -12.44 -8.90 -14.18
N ILE A 679 -11.97 -8.63 -12.97
CA ILE A 679 -12.63 -7.64 -12.11
C ILE A 679 -12.33 -6.19 -12.53
N VAL A 680 -11.18 -5.94 -13.15
CA VAL A 680 -10.89 -4.63 -13.76
C VAL A 680 -11.81 -4.40 -14.96
N ASP A 681 -11.99 -5.44 -15.78
CA ASP A 681 -12.73 -5.36 -17.03
C ASP A 681 -14.25 -5.46 -16.82
N ILE A 682 -14.78 -6.06 -15.76
CA ILE A 682 -16.23 -6.25 -15.56
C ILE A 682 -16.63 -5.66 -14.18
N PRO A 683 -16.99 -4.36 -14.13
CA PRO A 683 -17.34 -3.69 -12.87
C PRO A 683 -18.56 -4.27 -12.15
N GLU A 684 -19.44 -4.93 -12.90
CA GLU A 684 -20.66 -5.55 -12.41
C GLU A 684 -20.37 -6.78 -11.52
N ILE A 685 -19.21 -7.44 -11.70
CA ILE A 685 -18.81 -8.55 -10.84
C ILE A 685 -18.41 -8.01 -9.47
N VAL A 686 -19.17 -8.39 -8.45
CA VAL A 686 -18.97 -7.94 -7.07
C VAL A 686 -18.48 -9.04 -6.14
N GLU A 687 -18.73 -10.30 -6.49
CA GLU A 687 -18.19 -11.48 -5.81
C GLU A 687 -17.94 -12.60 -6.82
N MET A 688 -16.90 -13.38 -6.56
CA MET A 688 -16.59 -14.61 -7.29
C MET A 688 -15.98 -15.64 -6.34
N ASP A 689 -16.25 -16.92 -6.58
CA ASP A 689 -15.57 -18.03 -5.92
C ASP A 689 -15.27 -19.14 -6.94
N ILE A 690 -14.02 -19.58 -7.00
CA ILE A 690 -13.58 -20.81 -7.67
C ILE A 690 -13.14 -21.76 -6.56
N ASN A 691 -14.01 -22.70 -6.20
CA ASN A 691 -13.74 -23.67 -5.15
C ASN A 691 -14.40 -25.03 -5.44
N PRO A 692 -13.62 -26.10 -5.73
CA PRO A 692 -12.15 -26.11 -5.78
C PRO A 692 -11.59 -25.70 -7.15
N LEU A 693 -10.46 -24.99 -7.12
CA LEU A 693 -9.49 -24.91 -8.21
C LEU A 693 -8.44 -26.00 -8.00
N LEU A 694 -8.42 -27.03 -8.85
CA LEU A 694 -7.38 -28.06 -8.79
C LEU A 694 -6.09 -27.53 -9.38
N ALA A 695 -4.95 -27.77 -8.72
CA ALA A 695 -3.62 -27.48 -9.23
C ALA A 695 -2.72 -28.72 -9.18
N ASP A 696 -2.06 -29.03 -10.30
CA ASP A 696 -1.07 -30.09 -10.44
C ASP A 696 0.05 -29.68 -11.40
N ALA A 697 0.95 -30.61 -11.74
CA ALA A 697 2.06 -30.37 -12.66
C ALA A 697 1.63 -29.96 -14.08
N ASN A 698 0.38 -30.27 -14.48
CA ASN A 698 -0.15 -29.98 -15.81
C ASN A 698 -0.92 -28.65 -15.86
N GLY A 699 -1.05 -27.93 -14.74
CA GLY A 699 -1.75 -26.65 -14.67
C GLY A 699 -2.93 -26.66 -13.72
N VAL A 700 -3.89 -25.76 -13.97
CA VAL A 700 -5.06 -25.56 -13.10
C VAL A 700 -6.37 -25.93 -13.79
N LEU A 701 -7.37 -26.36 -13.01
CA LEU A 701 -8.71 -26.69 -13.50
C LEU A 701 -9.78 -26.27 -12.48
N ALA A 702 -10.68 -25.39 -12.86
CA ALA A 702 -11.82 -24.96 -12.05
C ALA A 702 -12.95 -25.99 -12.10
N LEU A 703 -13.30 -26.58 -10.95
CA LEU A 703 -14.36 -27.60 -10.86
C LEU A 703 -15.74 -27.01 -10.58
N ASP A 704 -15.80 -25.95 -9.78
CA ASP A 704 -16.99 -25.20 -9.44
C ASP A 704 -16.65 -23.71 -9.50
N ALA A 705 -17.62 -22.90 -9.89
CA ALA A 705 -17.45 -21.47 -10.04
C ALA A 705 -18.76 -20.76 -9.74
N ARG A 706 -18.67 -19.65 -9.02
CA ARG A 706 -19.81 -18.80 -8.68
C ARG A 706 -19.46 -17.37 -8.93
N ILE A 707 -20.35 -16.64 -9.59
CA ILE A 707 -20.20 -15.22 -9.86
C ILE A 707 -21.49 -14.51 -9.45
N ARG A 708 -21.36 -13.46 -8.65
CA ARG A 708 -22.46 -12.55 -8.32
C ARG A 708 -22.24 -11.23 -9.04
N VAL A 709 -23.27 -10.78 -9.75
CA VAL A 709 -23.24 -9.54 -10.53
C VAL A 709 -24.28 -8.55 -10.02
N ARG A 710 -23.97 -7.26 -10.06
CA ARG A 710 -24.93 -6.16 -9.82
C ARG A 710 -24.68 -5.02 -10.81
N PRO A 711 -25.66 -4.15 -11.10
CA PRO A 711 -25.42 -2.96 -11.91
C PRO A 711 -24.27 -2.11 -11.35
N ALA A 712 -23.35 -1.65 -12.20
CA ALA A 712 -22.21 -0.86 -11.75
C ALA A 712 -22.66 0.51 -11.22
N GLU A 713 -22.26 0.85 -9.98
CA GLU A 713 -22.57 2.13 -9.33
C GLU A 713 -21.66 3.29 -9.79
N SER A 714 -20.52 2.98 -10.41
CA SER A 714 -19.52 3.94 -10.88
C SER A 714 -18.87 3.48 -12.17
N ASP A 715 -18.03 4.35 -12.77
CA ASP A 715 -17.06 3.87 -13.76
C ASP A 715 -16.25 2.71 -13.16
N GLY A 716 -15.96 1.68 -13.97
CA GLY A 716 -15.39 0.44 -13.43
C GLY A 716 -14.01 0.61 -12.82
N ALA A 717 -13.29 1.66 -13.21
CA ALA A 717 -12.07 2.06 -12.54
C ALA A 717 -12.38 2.55 -11.11
N GLY A 718 -13.36 3.45 -10.91
CA GLY A 718 -13.67 4.20 -9.67
C GLY A 718 -13.75 3.37 -8.39
N ARG A 719 -14.20 2.12 -8.52
CA ARG A 719 -14.28 1.18 -7.40
C ARG A 719 -12.93 0.62 -6.93
N LEU A 720 -11.89 0.65 -7.77
CA LEU A 720 -10.57 0.11 -7.47
C LEU A 720 -9.75 1.10 -6.63
N SER A 721 -8.99 0.56 -5.66
CA SER A 721 -8.05 1.35 -4.84
C SER A 721 -6.79 1.78 -5.58
N ILE A 722 -6.41 1.05 -6.64
CA ILE A 722 -5.27 1.36 -7.50
C ILE A 722 -5.81 1.46 -8.93
N ARG A 723 -5.48 2.56 -9.61
CA ARG A 723 -5.90 2.75 -10.99
C ARG A 723 -5.23 1.71 -11.90
N PRO A 724 -6.01 0.92 -12.66
CA PRO A 724 -5.45 -0.04 -13.61
C PRO A 724 -4.86 0.70 -14.82
N TYR A 725 -4.13 -0.04 -15.64
CA TYR A 725 -3.59 0.46 -16.89
C TYR A 725 -4.71 0.97 -17.82
N PRO A 726 -4.70 2.26 -18.25
CA PRO A 726 -5.77 2.84 -19.04
C PRO A 726 -5.63 2.46 -20.53
N ARG A 727 -6.16 1.28 -20.90
CA ARG A 727 -6.10 0.73 -22.27
C ARG A 727 -6.81 1.62 -23.29
N GLU A 728 -7.81 2.36 -22.87
CA GLU A 728 -8.56 3.31 -23.69
C GLU A 728 -7.71 4.47 -24.22
N LEU A 729 -6.52 4.69 -23.65
CA LEU A 729 -5.56 5.69 -24.11
C LEU A 729 -4.54 5.13 -25.11
N GLU A 730 -4.71 3.93 -25.65
CA GLU A 730 -3.84 3.38 -26.69
C GLU A 730 -4.26 3.86 -28.08
N GLU A 731 -3.30 4.33 -28.88
CA GLU A 731 -3.55 4.85 -30.23
C GLU A 731 -2.48 4.35 -31.21
N MET A 732 -2.90 3.93 -32.40
CA MET A 732 -1.98 3.62 -33.50
C MET A 732 -1.84 4.81 -34.43
N PHE A 733 -0.62 5.14 -34.84
CA PHE A 733 -0.38 6.11 -35.91
C PHE A 733 0.80 5.68 -36.79
N THR A 734 0.97 6.34 -37.92
CA THR A 734 2.03 6.05 -38.88
C THR A 734 2.95 7.26 -39.00
N LEU A 735 4.26 7.04 -38.88
CA LEU A 735 5.26 8.09 -39.10
C LEU A 735 5.34 8.47 -40.59
N THR A 736 5.93 9.63 -40.90
CA THR A 736 6.19 10.03 -42.29
C THR A 736 7.05 9.01 -43.06
N SER A 737 7.84 8.21 -42.35
CA SER A 737 8.61 7.08 -42.88
C SER A 737 7.77 5.85 -43.25
N GLY A 738 6.46 5.84 -42.98
CA GLY A 738 5.57 4.69 -43.19
C GLY A 738 5.56 3.68 -42.03
N ARG A 739 6.43 3.87 -41.02
CA ARG A 739 6.51 2.97 -39.86
C ARG A 739 5.28 3.11 -38.96
N ARG A 740 4.64 1.98 -38.60
CA ARG A 740 3.52 1.94 -37.65
C ARG A 740 4.05 2.05 -36.22
N VAL A 741 3.43 2.93 -35.43
CA VAL A 741 3.82 3.24 -34.05
C VAL A 741 2.59 3.15 -33.15
N LEU A 742 2.74 2.45 -32.03
CA LEU A 742 1.77 2.40 -30.94
C LEU A 742 2.14 3.47 -29.91
N LEU A 743 1.22 4.41 -29.71
CA LEU A 743 1.29 5.44 -28.70
C LEU A 743 0.41 5.05 -27.52
N ARG A 744 1.01 4.79 -26.36
CA ARG A 744 0.28 4.26 -25.21
C ARG A 744 0.89 4.69 -23.87
N PRO A 745 0.12 4.64 -22.76
CA PRO A 745 0.70 4.80 -21.43
C PRO A 745 1.87 3.82 -21.21
N ILE A 746 2.88 4.25 -20.47
CA ILE A 746 3.99 3.39 -20.05
C ILE A 746 3.48 2.37 -19.04
N ARG A 747 4.08 1.18 -19.03
CA ARG A 747 3.82 0.11 -18.08
C ARG A 747 5.12 -0.22 -17.32
N PRO A 748 5.03 -0.77 -16.09
CA PRO A 748 6.20 -1.30 -15.38
C PRO A 748 7.05 -2.24 -16.23
N GLU A 749 6.41 -3.06 -17.06
CA GLU A 749 7.02 -4.05 -17.95
C GLU A 749 7.90 -3.45 -19.07
N ASP A 750 7.77 -2.15 -19.34
CA ASP A 750 8.52 -1.45 -20.39
C ASP A 750 9.93 -1.05 -19.95
N GLU A 751 10.31 -1.33 -18.71
CA GLU A 751 11.59 -0.94 -18.13
C GLU A 751 12.81 -1.36 -18.98
N PRO A 752 12.91 -2.62 -19.48
CA PRO A 752 14.05 -3.02 -20.31
C PRO A 752 14.15 -2.21 -21.61
N GLU A 753 13.05 -2.06 -22.34
CA GLU A 753 12.99 -1.28 -23.58
C GLU A 753 13.21 0.22 -23.33
N HIS A 754 12.79 0.72 -22.16
CA HIS A 754 13.00 2.10 -21.76
C HIS A 754 14.45 2.39 -21.38
N TYR A 755 15.11 1.43 -20.71
CA TYR A 755 16.55 1.49 -20.42
C TYR A 755 17.36 1.55 -21.72
N GLU A 756 17.06 0.67 -22.68
CA GLU A 756 17.72 0.70 -24.00
C GLU A 756 17.46 2.02 -24.75
N PHE A 757 16.25 2.59 -24.64
CA PHE A 757 15.94 3.88 -25.22
C PHE A 757 16.81 5.00 -24.63
N ILE A 758 16.95 5.07 -23.30
CA ILE A 758 17.80 6.07 -22.64
C ILE A 758 19.27 5.86 -23.03
N ALA A 759 19.74 4.62 -23.11
CA ALA A 759 21.10 4.30 -23.53
C ALA A 759 21.41 4.70 -25.00
N LYS A 760 20.38 4.81 -25.84
CA LYS A 760 20.49 5.25 -27.25
C LYS A 760 20.37 6.77 -27.43
N LEU A 761 20.09 7.54 -26.38
CA LEU A 761 20.02 9.00 -26.46
C LEU A 761 21.40 9.59 -26.71
N SER A 762 21.45 10.66 -27.52
CA SER A 762 22.71 11.41 -27.69
C SER A 762 23.07 12.15 -26.39
N PRO A 763 24.35 12.48 -26.14
CA PRO A 763 24.73 13.30 -24.98
C PRO A 763 23.98 14.63 -24.92
N GLU A 764 23.63 15.19 -26.08
CA GLU A 764 22.83 16.41 -26.18
C GLU A 764 21.38 16.19 -25.72
N ASP A 765 20.74 15.09 -26.13
CA ASP A 765 19.38 14.72 -25.70
C ASP A 765 19.31 14.51 -24.18
N VAL A 766 20.31 13.83 -23.61
CA VAL A 766 20.44 13.62 -22.16
C VAL A 766 20.58 14.97 -21.44
N ARG A 767 21.45 15.85 -21.94
CA ARG A 767 21.64 17.19 -21.37
C ARG A 767 20.35 18.00 -21.39
N PHE A 768 19.64 18.01 -22.52
CA PHE A 768 18.38 18.74 -22.64
C PHE A 768 17.27 18.16 -21.77
N ARG A 769 17.26 16.85 -21.52
CA ARG A 769 16.22 16.20 -20.71
C ARG A 769 16.49 16.29 -19.21
N PHE A 770 17.73 16.10 -18.77
CA PHE A 770 18.08 15.93 -17.35
C PHE A 770 18.82 17.13 -16.76
N PHE A 771 19.04 18.19 -17.54
CA PHE A 771 19.81 19.36 -17.13
C PHE A 771 21.22 19.01 -16.61
N GLY A 772 21.80 17.92 -17.11
CA GLY A 772 23.11 17.40 -16.71
C GLY A 772 23.54 16.15 -17.48
N LEU A 773 24.70 15.58 -17.11
CA LEU A 773 25.22 14.33 -17.67
C LEU A 773 24.78 13.14 -16.81
N VAL A 774 23.80 12.37 -17.28
CA VAL A 774 23.42 11.08 -16.68
C VAL A 774 24.15 9.98 -17.43
N ARG A 775 25.13 9.32 -16.78
CA ARG A 775 25.95 8.28 -17.44
C ARG A 775 25.24 6.92 -17.51
N GLN A 776 24.53 6.50 -16.46
CA GLN A 776 23.67 5.30 -16.40
C GLN A 776 22.70 5.44 -15.22
N LEU A 777 21.43 5.05 -15.39
CA LEU A 777 20.43 5.01 -14.32
C LEU A 777 20.38 3.60 -13.72
N PRO A 778 20.55 3.42 -12.40
CA PRO A 778 20.35 2.12 -11.75
C PRO A 778 18.89 1.65 -11.90
N HIS A 779 18.66 0.33 -11.82
CA HIS A 779 17.33 -0.29 -11.94
C HIS A 779 16.27 0.36 -11.05
N THR A 780 16.61 0.70 -9.80
CA THR A 780 15.71 1.36 -8.86
C THR A 780 15.24 2.75 -9.33
N GLU A 781 16.08 3.47 -10.07
CA GLU A 781 15.69 4.75 -10.69
C GLU A 781 14.88 4.51 -11.95
N MET A 782 15.21 3.49 -12.75
CA MET A 782 14.44 3.14 -13.93
C MET A 782 13.01 2.68 -13.59
N ALA A 783 12.84 1.90 -12.52
CA ALA A 783 11.53 1.53 -12.01
C ALA A 783 10.66 2.74 -11.67
N ARG A 784 11.24 3.84 -11.15
CA ARG A 784 10.51 5.09 -10.90
C ARG A 784 10.02 5.76 -12.19
N PHE A 785 10.70 5.55 -13.31
CA PHE A 785 10.33 6.12 -14.61
C PHE A 785 9.24 5.34 -15.34
N THR A 786 9.05 4.05 -15.02
CA THR A 786 8.05 3.18 -15.66
C THR A 786 6.85 2.86 -14.77
N GLN A 787 7.03 2.87 -13.44
CA GLN A 787 5.95 2.62 -12.47
C GLN A 787 5.27 3.89 -11.99
N ILE A 788 4.60 4.56 -12.92
CA ILE A 788 3.86 5.79 -12.65
C ILE A 788 2.54 5.51 -11.92
N ASP A 789 2.07 6.50 -11.18
CA ASP A 789 0.70 6.51 -10.66
C ASP A 789 -0.22 7.17 -11.69
N TYR A 790 -1.03 6.40 -12.41
CA TYR A 790 -1.93 6.93 -13.45
C TYR A 790 -2.97 7.94 -12.94
N ASP A 791 -3.18 8.04 -11.62
CA ASP A 791 -4.02 9.06 -11.01
C ASP A 791 -3.28 10.39 -10.74
N ARG A 792 -1.97 10.50 -10.94
CA ARG A 792 -1.22 11.76 -10.67
C ARG A 792 -0.15 12.08 -11.69
N GLU A 793 0.41 11.05 -12.28
CA GLU A 793 1.43 11.10 -13.29
C GLU A 793 0.90 10.46 -14.57
N MET A 794 1.38 10.92 -15.71
CA MET A 794 1.16 10.22 -16.97
C MET A 794 2.41 10.24 -17.80
N ALA A 795 2.73 9.11 -18.41
CA ALA A 795 3.83 8.98 -19.34
C ALA A 795 3.33 8.20 -20.56
N PHE A 796 3.40 8.81 -21.74
CA PHE A 796 3.11 8.15 -22.99
C PHE A 796 4.41 7.77 -23.69
N ILE A 797 4.53 6.50 -24.05
CA ILE A 797 5.62 6.01 -24.88
C ILE A 797 5.13 5.78 -26.30
N ALA A 798 5.96 6.16 -27.25
CA ALA A 798 5.82 5.73 -28.64
C ALA A 798 6.69 4.49 -28.85
N SER A 799 6.06 3.38 -29.22
CA SER A 799 6.73 2.09 -29.40
C SER A 799 6.45 1.51 -30.78
N ALA A 800 7.42 0.82 -31.34
CA ALA A 800 7.28 0.12 -32.62
C ALA A 800 7.98 -1.23 -32.57
N ASP A 801 7.54 -2.15 -33.41
CA ASP A 801 8.17 -3.46 -33.54
C ASP A 801 9.56 -3.30 -34.20
N ARG A 802 10.51 -4.17 -33.82
CA ARG A 802 11.86 -4.24 -34.39
C ARG A 802 11.86 -5.20 -35.57
N ASP A 803 12.74 -4.97 -36.54
CA ASP A 803 12.94 -5.83 -37.72
C ASP A 803 13.52 -7.23 -37.40
N GLY A 804 13.75 -7.55 -36.12
CA GLY A 804 14.22 -8.87 -35.63
C GLY A 804 13.40 -9.44 -34.47
N GLY A 805 12.19 -8.91 -34.22
CA GLY A 805 11.34 -9.30 -33.09
C GLY A 805 11.53 -8.44 -31.84
N GLY A 806 10.47 -8.32 -31.04
CA GLY A 806 10.40 -7.43 -29.88
C GLY A 806 10.01 -5.99 -30.22
N ARG A 807 9.85 -5.15 -29.20
CA ARG A 807 9.49 -3.74 -29.33
C ARG A 807 10.64 -2.83 -28.95
N GLU A 808 10.67 -1.63 -29.51
CA GLU A 808 11.56 -0.57 -29.04
C GLU A 808 10.78 0.71 -28.72
N THR A 809 11.26 1.45 -27.73
CA THR A 809 10.77 2.79 -27.42
C THR A 809 11.47 3.82 -28.33
N LEU A 810 10.67 4.68 -28.97
CA LEU A 810 11.12 5.70 -29.91
C LEU A 810 11.16 7.11 -29.27
N GLY A 811 10.29 7.35 -28.31
CA GLY A 811 10.17 8.61 -27.59
C GLY A 811 9.18 8.50 -26.42
N VAL A 812 9.30 9.41 -25.47
CA VAL A 812 8.43 9.50 -24.30
C VAL A 812 8.08 10.95 -24.00
N VAL A 813 6.82 11.18 -23.63
CA VAL A 813 6.39 12.42 -22.97
C VAL A 813 5.85 12.06 -21.59
N ARG A 814 6.19 12.85 -20.59
CA ARG A 814 5.78 12.67 -19.21
C ARG A 814 5.12 13.93 -18.69
N THR A 815 4.19 13.76 -17.77
CA THR A 815 3.66 14.83 -16.96
C THR A 815 3.51 14.41 -15.51
N ALA A 816 3.76 15.34 -14.61
CA ALA A 816 3.45 15.24 -13.19
C ALA A 816 2.46 16.36 -12.85
N THR A 817 1.27 15.97 -12.42
CA THR A 817 0.21 16.92 -12.08
C THR A 817 0.25 17.18 -10.58
N ASP A 818 0.11 18.45 -10.19
CA ASP A 818 -0.04 18.78 -8.77
C ASP A 818 -1.30 18.10 -8.19
N PRO A 819 -1.33 17.82 -6.87
CA PRO A 819 -2.47 17.08 -6.30
C PRO A 819 -3.83 17.75 -6.48
N ASP A 820 -3.85 19.05 -6.79
CA ASP A 820 -5.05 19.87 -6.99
C ASP A 820 -5.50 19.92 -8.46
N ASN A 821 -4.80 19.23 -9.35
CA ASN A 821 -5.03 19.19 -10.80
C ASN A 821 -5.10 20.59 -11.44
N GLN A 822 -4.35 21.54 -10.90
CA GLN A 822 -4.27 22.91 -11.40
C GLN A 822 -3.12 23.07 -12.39
N ARG A 823 -1.93 22.58 -12.03
CA ARG A 823 -0.72 22.74 -12.85
C ARG A 823 -0.10 21.37 -13.11
N ALA A 824 0.19 21.10 -14.37
CA ALA A 824 0.89 19.89 -14.80
C ALA A 824 2.24 20.27 -15.43
N GLU A 825 3.31 19.73 -14.88
CA GLU A 825 4.65 19.91 -15.44
C GLU A 825 4.90 18.82 -16.47
N PHE A 826 5.49 19.13 -17.63
CA PHE A 826 5.80 18.13 -18.64
C PHE A 826 7.29 18.07 -18.99
N ALA A 827 7.71 16.88 -19.42
CA ALA A 827 9.02 16.66 -20.01
C ALA A 827 8.90 15.69 -21.18
N ILE A 828 9.57 15.99 -22.30
CA ILE A 828 9.54 15.17 -23.52
C ILE A 828 10.97 14.85 -23.96
N VAL A 829 11.17 13.63 -24.46
CA VAL A 829 12.42 13.23 -25.12
C VAL A 829 12.11 12.27 -26.25
N VAL A 830 12.74 12.50 -27.39
CA VAL A 830 12.65 11.67 -28.60
C VAL A 830 14.06 11.38 -29.05
N ARG A 831 14.35 10.18 -29.55
CA ARG A 831 15.69 9.90 -30.06
C ARG A 831 16.02 10.80 -31.25
N SER A 832 17.23 11.34 -31.26
CA SER A 832 17.72 12.23 -32.32
C SER A 832 17.69 11.60 -33.72
N ASP A 833 17.89 10.28 -33.85
CA ASP A 833 17.84 9.56 -35.13
C ASP A 833 16.43 9.48 -35.75
N LEU A 834 15.39 9.86 -34.99
CA LEU A 834 13.99 9.93 -35.42
C LEU A 834 13.48 11.38 -35.54
N GLY A 835 14.38 12.36 -35.49
CA GLY A 835 14.07 13.77 -35.66
C GLY A 835 13.37 14.06 -36.99
N GLY A 836 12.44 15.03 -37.00
CA GLY A 836 11.74 15.47 -38.21
C GLY A 836 10.59 14.57 -38.68
N GLN A 837 10.29 13.46 -38.00
CA GLN A 837 9.20 12.53 -38.37
C GLN A 837 7.85 12.83 -37.67
N GLY A 838 7.69 14.02 -37.08
CA GLY A 838 6.46 14.43 -36.38
C GLY A 838 6.23 13.78 -35.00
N LEU A 839 7.13 12.90 -34.54
CA LEU A 839 6.96 12.12 -33.31
C LEU A 839 6.82 13.00 -32.04
N GLY A 840 7.67 14.01 -31.88
CA GLY A 840 7.60 14.92 -30.73
C GLY A 840 6.28 15.71 -30.67
N HIS A 841 5.76 16.09 -31.84
CA HIS A 841 4.46 16.77 -31.96
C HIS A 841 3.31 15.86 -31.54
N ARG A 842 3.25 14.62 -32.07
CA ARG A 842 2.21 13.65 -31.70
C ARG A 842 2.22 13.28 -30.23
N LEU A 843 3.41 13.13 -29.62
CA LEU A 843 3.56 12.89 -28.19
C LEU A 843 2.96 14.05 -27.38
N LEU A 844 3.37 15.30 -27.68
CA LEU A 844 2.92 16.45 -26.91
C LEU A 844 1.44 16.77 -27.15
N GLU A 845 0.92 16.61 -28.37
CA GLU A 845 -0.53 16.69 -28.66
C GLU A 845 -1.34 15.73 -27.79
N LYS A 846 -0.92 14.46 -27.71
CA LYS A 846 -1.60 13.46 -26.87
C LYS A 846 -1.57 13.87 -25.40
N MET A 847 -0.44 14.38 -24.91
CA MET A 847 -0.34 14.84 -23.53
C MET A 847 -1.27 16.04 -23.24
N ILE A 848 -1.36 17.00 -24.17
CA ILE A 848 -2.29 18.14 -24.08
C ILE A 848 -3.74 17.64 -24.06
N ALA A 849 -4.11 16.75 -24.97
CA ALA A 849 -5.45 16.16 -25.03
C ALA A 849 -5.81 15.43 -23.74
N TYR A 850 -4.87 14.63 -23.20
CA TYR A 850 -5.03 13.96 -21.90
C TYR A 850 -5.27 14.95 -20.76
N CYS A 851 -4.41 15.98 -20.61
CA CYS A 851 -4.53 16.97 -19.54
C CYS A 851 -5.84 17.76 -19.64
N ARG A 852 -6.28 18.11 -20.86
CA ARG A 852 -7.55 18.81 -21.13
C ARG A 852 -8.75 17.94 -20.78
N ALA A 853 -8.76 16.66 -21.18
CA ALA A 853 -9.81 15.71 -20.81
C ALA A 853 -9.93 15.53 -19.28
N ARG A 854 -8.81 15.70 -18.58
CA ARG A 854 -8.73 15.66 -17.12
C ARG A 854 -9.15 16.95 -16.42
N GLY A 855 -9.48 18.01 -17.17
CA GLY A 855 -9.80 19.33 -16.63
C GLY A 855 -8.61 20.04 -15.98
N THR A 856 -7.38 19.68 -16.33
CA THR A 856 -6.16 20.37 -15.85
C THR A 856 -6.19 21.81 -16.34
N ARG A 857 -5.81 22.77 -15.49
CA ARG A 857 -5.88 24.19 -15.86
C ARG A 857 -4.72 24.64 -16.75
N THR A 858 -3.48 24.36 -16.34
CA THR A 858 -2.28 24.78 -17.08
C THR A 858 -1.26 23.66 -17.24
N ILE A 859 -0.58 23.65 -18.38
CA ILE A 859 0.62 22.83 -18.63
C ILE A 859 1.84 23.73 -18.66
N VAL A 860 2.90 23.35 -17.96
CA VAL A 860 4.18 24.08 -17.95
C VAL A 860 5.36 23.17 -18.23
N GLY A 861 6.42 23.73 -18.82
CA GLY A 861 7.69 23.03 -18.97
C GLY A 861 8.86 24.00 -18.95
N GLN A 862 10.04 23.52 -18.57
CA GLN A 862 11.28 24.28 -18.67
C GLN A 862 12.11 23.73 -19.84
N VAL A 863 12.55 24.61 -20.72
CA VAL A 863 13.32 24.27 -21.91
C VAL A 863 14.62 25.06 -21.88
N MET A 864 15.78 24.41 -22.02
CA MET A 864 17.06 25.12 -22.14
C MET A 864 17.03 26.13 -23.29
N ASN A 865 17.65 27.30 -23.09
CA ASN A 865 17.61 28.38 -24.08
C ASN A 865 18.16 27.94 -25.46
N GLU A 866 19.15 27.05 -25.48
CA GLU A 866 19.80 26.52 -26.69
C GLU A 866 18.94 25.50 -27.45
N ASN A 867 17.88 24.93 -26.86
CA ASN A 867 17.03 23.93 -27.51
C ASN A 867 15.99 24.58 -28.43
N ALA A 868 16.45 25.14 -29.55
CA ALA A 868 15.62 25.84 -30.53
C ALA A 868 14.48 24.96 -31.09
N LYS A 869 14.74 23.66 -31.34
CA LYS A 869 13.76 22.70 -31.86
C LYS A 869 12.57 22.53 -30.91
N MET A 870 12.83 22.35 -29.61
CA MET A 870 11.76 22.22 -28.62
C MET A 870 10.98 23.52 -28.43
N ARG A 871 11.66 24.67 -28.48
CA ARG A 871 11.01 25.99 -28.41
C ARG A 871 10.09 26.24 -29.60
N GLU A 872 10.50 25.84 -30.80
CA GLU A 872 9.65 25.91 -31.99
C GLU A 872 8.44 24.97 -31.88
N LEU A 873 8.65 23.73 -31.45
CA LEU A 873 7.58 22.76 -31.20
C LEU A 873 6.55 23.31 -30.20
N ALA A 874 7.00 23.85 -29.07
CA ALA A 874 6.13 24.45 -28.06
C ALA A 874 5.32 25.63 -28.64
N ARG A 875 5.95 26.50 -29.44
CA ARG A 875 5.25 27.62 -30.11
C ARG A 875 4.16 27.13 -31.06
N ASN A 876 4.46 26.12 -31.87
CA ASN A 876 3.53 25.57 -32.84
C ASN A 876 2.30 24.90 -32.18
N LEU A 877 2.44 24.46 -30.93
CA LEU A 877 1.36 23.90 -30.12
C LEU A 877 0.68 24.95 -29.21
N GLY A 878 0.97 26.24 -29.39
CA GLY A 878 0.29 27.33 -28.71
C GLY A 878 0.85 27.70 -27.33
N PHE A 879 2.02 27.18 -26.92
CA PHE A 879 2.63 27.59 -25.64
C PHE A 879 3.16 29.02 -25.71
N ALA A 880 2.82 29.82 -24.70
CA ALA A 880 3.49 31.07 -24.40
C ALA A 880 4.90 30.81 -23.86
N GLN A 881 5.87 31.67 -24.18
CA GLN A 881 7.27 31.50 -23.76
C GLN A 881 7.72 32.69 -22.92
N ARG A 882 8.32 32.41 -21.77
CA ARG A 882 8.91 33.40 -20.87
C ARG A 882 10.35 33.02 -20.58
N MET A 883 11.29 33.91 -20.89
CA MET A 883 12.70 33.68 -20.57
C MET A 883 12.96 33.89 -19.08
N ILE A 884 13.76 33.01 -18.47
CA ILE A 884 14.24 33.13 -17.10
C ILE A 884 15.78 33.22 -17.19
N PRO A 885 16.34 34.43 -17.35
CA PRO A 885 17.76 34.63 -17.69
C PRO A 885 18.71 34.08 -16.62
N GLU A 886 18.32 34.16 -15.35
CA GLU A 886 19.13 33.74 -14.19
C GLU A 886 19.37 32.23 -14.14
N GLU A 887 18.51 31.44 -14.79
CA GLU A 887 18.55 29.97 -14.79
C GLU A 887 18.98 29.38 -16.15
N GLY A 888 19.16 30.21 -17.19
CA GLY A 888 19.51 29.74 -18.54
C GLY A 888 18.38 28.95 -19.26
N VAL A 889 17.14 29.08 -18.79
CA VAL A 889 15.97 28.33 -19.32
C VAL A 889 14.86 29.25 -19.81
N VAL A 890 13.99 28.70 -20.65
CA VAL A 890 12.74 29.27 -21.13
C VAL A 890 11.59 28.46 -20.54
N GLU A 891 10.75 29.10 -19.75
CA GLU A 891 9.50 28.52 -19.28
C GLU A 891 8.47 28.59 -20.41
N VAL A 892 7.88 27.45 -20.76
CA VAL A 892 6.78 27.36 -21.72
C VAL A 892 5.49 27.04 -20.97
N THR A 893 4.42 27.79 -21.23
CA THR A 893 3.13 27.65 -20.54
C THR A 893 1.98 27.60 -21.53
N LEU A 894 1.05 26.66 -21.35
CA LEU A 894 -0.19 26.55 -22.09
C LEU A 894 -1.37 26.58 -21.12
N ASP A 895 -2.29 27.51 -21.32
CA ASP A 895 -3.60 27.51 -20.67
C ASP A 895 -4.51 26.52 -21.42
N LEU A 896 -5.14 25.60 -20.69
CA LEU A 896 -6.03 24.59 -21.28
C LEU A 896 -7.50 25.00 -21.21
N GLN A 897 -7.82 26.08 -20.50
CA GLN A 897 -9.18 26.61 -20.34
C GLN A 897 -9.48 27.79 -21.27
N SER A 898 -8.49 28.26 -22.03
CA SER A 898 -8.62 29.33 -23.02
C SER A 898 -9.24 28.87 -24.34
#